data_AF-A0A848HDR7-F1
#
_entry.id   AF-A0A848HDR7-F1
#
_cell.length_a   1.000
_cell.length_b   1.000
_cell.length_c   1.000
_cell.angle_alpha   90.00
_cell.angle_beta   90.00
_cell.angle_gamma   90.00
#
_symmetry.space_group_name_H-M   'P 1'
#
loop_
_entity.id
_entity.type
_entity.pdbx_description
1 polymer ?
#
loop_
_entity_poly.entity_id
_entity_poly.type
_entity_poly.pdbx_seq_one_letter_code
_entity_poly.pdbx_strand_id
1 'polypeptide(L)'
;MKNDMPQSELWNQVAVLTEAGEMRRLSGVFARFVASLGSGSPALMVACLVLSELEGRGHSCLVLDDLAAGPHALLGWTADQWNELAAAAGTLPRTARGWGEQLTAAEQVWHVGDFDFDQPLVLDGGRLYLRRYWRDETLVAETIRTRAAQVREVDVLKVREEVGTLFASGRRDQAPDWQKLACTIALRGSVSIITGGPGTGKTYTVARLIALLFATSGDARHLRIALAAPTGKAAARLKQSIDKALGELADKVGDALPLKELAARMGAARTLHSLLGARPDTRSFAHNKGNPLDVDVLIVDEASMVHLEMMASLLDALPPHATLVLLGDKDQLASVEAGAVLGDLCHDAQAGGYTQATLDYALAASGEAIPPDYTGTGGPLVQQTVMLRHSRRFGGPIGQLALAVNAGDVERSHEVLRAGDSAVEWIEHALQHHVVQLALDGYTPYLSAVADGGGSGDEAWIRGVLHRFEAFRILCAVREGEWGVEGLNGAIEQKLESGGLIRRRGEWYVGRPVMVTRNDYGTGVFNGDIGLTLNDPARPGSLRVYFLEGDRVRSVLATRLRNVETAYAMTVHKSQGSEFRHTVMALPRDGKMLARELVYTGITRASEKFTLVSPASAVLGEAILRRTQRASGLRELIARP
;
A
#
# COMPACT_ATOMS: atom_id res chain seq x y z
N MET A 1 17.11 35.17 -35.45
CA MET A 1 15.66 34.91 -35.60
C MET A 1 15.33 33.54 -36.24
N LYS A 2 16.17 32.50 -36.11
CA LYS A 2 15.86 31.14 -36.63
C LYS A 2 15.96 30.01 -35.58
N ASN A 3 16.23 30.32 -34.31
CA ASN A 3 16.41 29.29 -33.25
C ASN A 3 15.17 28.98 -32.40
N ASP A 4 14.06 29.71 -32.55
CA ASP A 4 12.89 29.54 -31.65
C ASP A 4 11.74 28.71 -32.23
N MET A 5 11.76 28.36 -33.54
CA MET A 5 10.63 27.64 -34.16
C MET A 5 10.36 26.24 -33.56
N PRO A 6 11.37 25.37 -33.32
CA PRO A 6 11.12 24.03 -32.77
C PRO A 6 10.56 24.08 -31.34
N GLN A 7 11.00 25.06 -30.54
CA GLN A 7 10.48 25.23 -29.19
C GLN A 7 9.01 25.68 -29.22
N SER A 8 8.65 26.57 -30.14
CA SER A 8 7.26 27.02 -30.28
C SER A 8 6.30 25.91 -30.69
N GLU A 9 6.70 25.02 -31.59
CA GLU A 9 5.89 23.87 -32.03
C GLU A 9 5.72 22.83 -30.92
N LEU A 10 6.80 22.48 -30.21
CA LEU A 10 6.74 21.59 -29.05
C LEU A 10 5.74 22.09 -28.01
N TRP A 11 5.77 23.38 -27.67
CA TRP A 11 4.89 23.94 -26.67
C TRP A 11 3.42 24.01 -27.10
N ASN A 12 3.16 24.16 -28.40
CA ASN A 12 1.81 24.07 -28.95
C ASN A 12 1.28 22.64 -28.83
N GLN A 13 2.09 21.63 -29.17
CA GLN A 13 1.67 20.23 -29.03
C GLN A 13 1.45 19.84 -27.57
N VAL A 14 2.28 20.32 -26.64
CA VAL A 14 2.06 20.15 -25.19
C VAL A 14 0.73 20.76 -24.75
N ALA A 15 0.36 21.94 -25.27
CA ALA A 15 -0.92 22.57 -24.96
C ALA A 15 -2.10 21.73 -25.47
N VAL A 16 -2.01 21.21 -26.70
CA VAL A 16 -3.03 20.31 -27.28
C VAL A 16 -3.24 19.07 -26.41
N LEU A 17 -2.15 18.38 -26.03
CA LEU A 17 -2.24 17.20 -25.17
C LEU A 17 -2.79 17.52 -23.78
N THR A 18 -2.48 18.71 -23.24
CA THR A 18 -2.97 19.17 -21.94
C THR A 18 -4.46 19.50 -21.97
N GLU A 19 -4.94 20.14 -23.05
CA GLU A 19 -6.36 20.46 -23.25
C GLU A 19 -7.20 19.21 -23.49
N ALA A 20 -6.63 18.20 -24.15
CA ALA A 20 -7.24 16.89 -24.33
C ALA A 20 -7.28 16.04 -23.03
N GLY A 21 -6.60 16.47 -21.96
CA GLY A 21 -6.51 15.72 -20.70
C GLY A 21 -5.50 14.56 -20.72
N GLU A 22 -4.71 14.43 -21.79
CA GLU A 22 -3.71 13.37 -21.98
C GLU A 22 -2.38 13.66 -21.26
N MET A 23 -2.15 14.94 -20.91
CA MET A 23 -0.98 15.41 -20.17
C MET A 23 -1.40 16.32 -19.01
N ARG A 24 -0.71 16.22 -17.87
CA ARG A 24 -0.92 17.11 -16.73
C ARG A 24 -0.35 18.49 -17.03
N ARG A 25 -1.12 19.54 -16.70
CA ARG A 25 -0.67 20.95 -16.77
C ARG A 25 0.68 21.17 -16.07
N LEU A 26 0.92 20.47 -14.97
CA LEU A 26 2.16 20.54 -14.21
C LEU A 26 3.37 20.15 -15.07
N SER A 27 3.26 19.15 -15.93
CA SER A 27 4.39 18.64 -16.72
C SER A 27 4.90 19.66 -17.72
N GLY A 28 4.00 20.33 -18.44
CA GLY A 28 4.36 21.41 -19.34
C GLY A 28 5.02 22.59 -18.62
N VAL A 29 4.47 23.00 -17.48
CA VAL A 29 5.03 24.09 -16.66
C VAL A 29 6.40 23.72 -16.10
N PHE A 30 6.55 22.51 -15.59
CA PHE A 30 7.80 21.98 -15.06
C PHE A 30 8.90 21.96 -16.12
N ALA A 31 8.63 21.41 -17.30
CA ALA A 31 9.60 21.35 -18.39
C ALA A 31 10.05 22.74 -18.85
N ARG A 32 9.12 23.71 -18.94
CA ARG A 32 9.44 25.12 -19.24
C ARG A 32 10.31 25.75 -18.15
N PHE A 33 9.97 25.49 -16.89
CA PHE A 33 10.74 26.00 -15.76
C PHE A 33 12.18 25.49 -15.79
N VAL A 34 12.39 24.17 -15.93
CA VAL A 34 13.74 23.59 -16.04
C VAL A 34 14.50 24.18 -17.23
N ALA A 35 13.87 24.28 -18.40
CA ALA A 35 14.49 24.87 -19.58
C ALA A 35 14.90 26.34 -19.39
N SER A 36 14.25 27.08 -18.47
CA SER A 36 14.60 28.47 -18.16
C SER A 36 15.83 28.65 -17.27
N LEU A 37 16.33 27.57 -16.63
CA LEU A 37 17.46 27.63 -15.70
C LEU A 37 18.84 27.64 -16.38
N GLY A 38 18.90 27.43 -17.69
CA GLY A 38 20.14 27.35 -18.46
C GLY A 38 19.86 27.16 -19.95
N SER A 39 20.83 26.70 -20.74
CA SER A 39 20.56 26.38 -22.16
C SER A 39 19.68 25.14 -22.29
N GLY A 40 18.39 25.30 -22.63
CA GLY A 40 17.46 24.20 -22.81
C GLY A 40 17.55 23.56 -24.20
N SER A 41 17.89 22.26 -24.28
CA SER A 41 17.77 21.47 -25.52
C SER A 41 16.37 20.87 -25.65
N PRO A 42 15.85 20.62 -26.88
CA PRO A 42 14.57 19.93 -27.05
C PRO A 42 14.55 18.54 -26.40
N ALA A 43 15.69 17.84 -26.41
CA ALA A 43 15.86 16.58 -25.69
C ALA A 43 15.61 16.75 -24.19
N LEU A 44 16.26 17.74 -23.54
CA LEU A 44 16.03 18.01 -22.12
C LEU A 44 14.54 18.31 -21.83
N MET A 45 13.89 19.12 -22.66
CA MET A 45 12.48 19.47 -22.47
C MET A 45 11.58 18.22 -22.56
N VAL A 46 11.78 17.37 -23.57
CA VAL A 46 11.02 16.12 -23.72
C VAL A 46 11.30 15.17 -22.57
N ALA A 47 12.55 15.02 -22.13
CA ALA A 47 12.90 14.20 -20.98
C ALA A 47 12.22 14.70 -19.70
N CYS A 48 12.15 16.03 -19.47
CA CYS A 48 11.43 16.63 -18.35
C CYS A 48 9.92 16.39 -18.41
N LEU A 49 9.30 16.48 -19.60
CA LEU A 49 7.88 16.20 -19.80
C LEU A 49 7.57 14.74 -19.42
N VAL A 50 8.34 13.80 -19.97
CA VAL A 50 8.16 12.36 -19.72
C VAL A 50 8.44 12.03 -18.25
N LEU A 51 9.55 12.53 -17.69
CA LEU A 51 9.90 12.33 -16.28
C LEU A 51 8.78 12.83 -15.35
N SER A 52 8.24 14.01 -15.62
CA SER A 52 7.10 14.53 -14.88
C SER A 52 5.90 13.61 -15.04
N GLU A 53 5.47 13.23 -16.25
CA GLU A 53 4.31 12.35 -16.41
C GLU A 53 4.46 10.98 -15.72
N LEU A 54 5.65 10.37 -15.81
CA LEU A 54 5.94 9.11 -15.12
C LEU A 54 5.94 9.26 -13.60
N GLU A 55 6.40 10.38 -13.07
CA GLU A 55 6.29 10.71 -11.65
C GLU A 55 4.84 10.67 -11.16
N GLY A 56 3.91 11.21 -11.95
CA GLY A 56 2.48 11.16 -11.66
C GLY A 56 1.86 9.77 -11.66
N ARG A 57 2.56 8.81 -12.27
CA ARG A 57 2.18 7.39 -12.35
C ARG A 57 2.93 6.53 -11.32
N GLY A 58 3.73 7.17 -10.49
CA GLY A 58 4.42 6.55 -9.37
C GLY A 58 5.84 6.04 -9.68
N HIS A 59 6.43 6.41 -10.82
CA HIS A 59 7.84 6.14 -11.10
C HIS A 59 8.72 7.15 -10.33
N SER A 60 9.82 6.69 -9.75
CA SER A 60 10.81 7.59 -9.11
C SER A 60 11.84 8.12 -10.11
N CYS A 61 11.99 7.45 -11.26
CA CYS A 61 12.93 7.82 -12.32
C CYS A 61 12.39 7.54 -13.73
N LEU A 62 13.06 8.11 -14.73
CA LEU A 62 12.93 7.81 -16.15
C LEU A 62 14.13 6.97 -16.60
N VAL A 63 13.87 5.75 -17.09
CA VAL A 63 14.92 4.91 -17.70
C VAL A 63 15.16 5.37 -19.13
N LEU A 64 16.43 5.59 -19.50
CA LEU A 64 16.78 6.14 -20.82
C LEU A 64 16.50 5.15 -21.97
N ASP A 65 16.56 3.85 -21.72
CA ASP A 65 16.17 2.83 -22.70
C ASP A 65 14.68 2.91 -23.05
N ASP A 66 13.83 3.10 -22.04
CA ASP A 66 12.38 3.28 -22.24
C ASP A 66 12.07 4.58 -23.01
N LEU A 67 12.83 5.65 -22.71
CA LEU A 67 12.73 6.91 -23.45
C LEU A 67 13.14 6.75 -24.92
N ALA A 68 14.22 6.02 -25.17
CA ALA A 68 14.73 5.76 -26.52
C ALA A 68 13.80 4.85 -27.34
N ALA A 69 13.13 3.88 -26.69
CA ALA A 69 12.17 2.98 -27.32
C ALA A 69 10.82 3.65 -27.66
N GLY A 70 10.59 4.86 -27.17
CA GLY A 70 9.32 5.58 -27.30
C GLY A 70 8.38 5.26 -26.12
N PRO A 71 8.26 6.14 -25.12
CA PRO A 71 7.58 5.87 -23.85
C PRO A 71 6.04 5.88 -23.93
N HIS A 72 5.45 5.88 -25.14
CA HIS A 72 4.00 5.95 -25.35
C HIS A 72 3.20 4.95 -24.51
N ALA A 73 3.63 3.68 -24.44
CA ALA A 73 2.97 2.66 -23.62
C ALA A 73 2.99 2.98 -22.12
N LEU A 74 4.11 3.50 -21.60
CA LEU A 74 4.24 3.92 -20.20
C LEU A 74 3.38 5.15 -19.89
N LEU A 75 3.25 6.05 -20.87
CA LEU A 75 2.38 7.22 -20.84
C LEU A 75 0.92 6.87 -21.13
N GLY A 76 0.58 5.61 -21.42
CA GLY A 76 -0.78 5.21 -21.80
C GLY A 76 -1.28 5.93 -23.07
N TRP A 77 -0.35 6.40 -23.90
CA TRP A 77 -0.59 7.09 -25.16
C TRP A 77 -0.53 6.12 -26.35
N THR A 78 -1.10 6.54 -27.46
CA THR A 78 -0.89 5.89 -28.75
C THR A 78 0.52 6.21 -29.29
N ALA A 79 1.02 5.36 -30.18
CA ALA A 79 2.27 5.62 -30.87
C ALA A 79 2.22 6.96 -31.65
N ASP A 80 1.06 7.30 -32.23
CA ASP A 80 0.86 8.54 -32.99
C ASP A 80 0.99 9.77 -32.09
N GLN A 81 0.37 9.77 -30.90
CA GLN A 81 0.49 10.87 -29.94
C GLN A 81 1.96 11.15 -29.57
N TRP A 82 2.76 10.09 -29.35
CA TRP A 82 4.19 10.23 -29.10
C TRP A 82 4.95 10.73 -30.33
N ASN A 83 4.67 10.19 -31.51
CA ASN A 83 5.35 10.56 -32.75
C ASN A 83 5.12 12.04 -33.11
N GLU A 84 3.91 12.56 -32.89
CA GLU A 84 3.59 13.98 -33.07
C GLU A 84 4.38 14.87 -32.11
N LEU A 85 4.43 14.53 -30.82
CA LEU A 85 5.23 15.26 -29.83
C LEU A 85 6.73 15.22 -30.18
N ALA A 86 7.24 14.06 -30.55
CA ALA A 86 8.64 13.88 -30.94
C ALA A 86 8.98 14.68 -32.20
N ALA A 87 8.09 14.72 -33.19
CA ALA A 87 8.26 15.52 -34.40
C ALA A 87 8.28 17.03 -34.08
N ALA A 88 7.38 17.50 -33.21
CA ALA A 88 7.32 18.88 -32.76
C ALA A 88 8.57 19.31 -31.97
N ALA A 89 9.23 18.38 -31.27
CA ALA A 89 10.50 18.63 -30.58
C ALA A 89 11.71 18.69 -31.53
N GLY A 90 11.58 18.24 -32.78
CA GLY A 90 12.65 18.17 -33.76
C GLY A 90 13.51 16.91 -33.64
N THR A 91 14.84 17.04 -33.74
CA THR A 91 15.73 15.87 -33.75
C THR A 91 16.00 15.38 -32.33
N LEU A 92 15.37 14.26 -31.96
CA LEU A 92 15.59 13.57 -30.69
C LEU A 92 16.56 12.38 -30.85
N PRO A 93 17.35 12.05 -29.81
CA PRO A 93 18.17 10.84 -29.80
C PRO A 93 17.33 9.57 -29.94
N ARG A 94 17.89 8.55 -30.61
CA ARG A 94 17.24 7.24 -30.81
C ARG A 94 17.79 6.12 -29.93
N THR A 95 18.84 6.40 -29.16
CA THR A 95 19.52 5.42 -28.30
C THR A 95 19.64 6.00 -26.90
N ALA A 96 19.61 5.15 -25.87
CA ALA A 96 19.80 5.58 -24.49
C ALA A 96 21.15 6.29 -24.30
N ARG A 97 22.20 5.82 -24.98
CA ARG A 97 23.50 6.50 -25.01
C ARG A 97 23.40 7.93 -25.55
N GLY A 98 22.73 8.13 -26.68
CA GLY A 98 22.55 9.47 -27.26
C GLY A 98 21.72 10.39 -26.36
N TRP A 99 20.71 9.84 -25.67
CA TRP A 99 19.99 10.56 -24.62
C TRP A 99 20.90 10.95 -23.45
N GLY A 100 21.72 10.01 -22.96
CA GLY A 100 22.68 10.26 -21.89
C GLY A 100 23.69 11.35 -22.24
N GLU A 101 24.25 11.33 -23.46
CA GLU A 101 25.19 12.35 -23.95
C GLU A 101 24.54 13.76 -23.99
N GLN A 102 23.30 13.86 -24.49
CA GLN A 102 22.57 15.13 -24.55
C GLN A 102 22.18 15.66 -23.16
N LEU A 103 21.79 14.77 -22.24
CA LEU A 103 21.41 15.14 -20.88
C LEU A 103 22.63 15.52 -20.03
N THR A 104 23.76 14.83 -20.20
CA THR A 104 25.02 15.16 -19.49
C THR A 104 25.54 16.54 -19.90
N ALA A 105 25.31 16.95 -21.15
CA ALA A 105 25.68 18.28 -21.63
C ALA A 105 24.77 19.42 -21.10
N ALA A 106 23.66 19.10 -20.43
CA ALA A 106 22.71 20.09 -19.93
C ALA A 106 23.10 20.58 -18.52
N GLU A 107 23.21 21.90 -18.36
CA GLU A 107 23.57 22.55 -17.08
C GLU A 107 22.59 22.25 -15.93
N GLN A 108 21.35 21.84 -16.26
CA GLN A 108 20.29 21.52 -15.32
C GLN A 108 20.35 20.07 -14.81
N VAL A 109 21.26 19.26 -15.33
CA VAL A 109 21.42 17.85 -14.99
C VAL A 109 22.78 17.66 -14.33
N TRP A 110 22.77 17.12 -13.12
CA TRP A 110 23.98 16.61 -12.49
C TRP A 110 24.17 15.15 -12.89
N HIS A 111 25.33 14.83 -13.47
CA HIS A 111 25.72 13.46 -13.74
C HIS A 111 26.53 12.92 -12.55
N VAL A 112 26.09 11.79 -11.99
CA VAL A 112 26.71 11.21 -10.79
C VAL A 112 28.16 10.83 -11.10
N GLY A 113 29.09 11.41 -10.33
CA GLY A 113 30.53 11.29 -10.55
C GLY A 113 31.19 12.62 -10.90
N ASP A 114 30.42 13.60 -11.38
CA ASP A 114 30.88 14.97 -11.59
C ASP A 114 30.65 15.85 -10.35
N PHE A 115 31.14 17.09 -10.38
CA PHE A 115 30.90 18.05 -9.31
C PHE A 115 29.41 18.41 -9.20
N ASP A 116 28.83 18.23 -8.01
CA ASP A 116 27.44 18.58 -7.71
C ASP A 116 27.33 20.08 -7.39
N PHE A 117 26.48 20.77 -8.14
CA PHE A 117 26.16 22.19 -8.00
C PHE A 117 24.67 22.40 -7.69
N ASP A 118 24.00 21.40 -7.13
CA ASP A 118 22.57 21.45 -6.81
C ASP A 118 21.64 21.62 -8.05
N GLN A 119 22.05 21.12 -9.22
CA GLN A 119 21.22 20.99 -10.45
C GLN A 119 19.93 20.17 -10.29
N PRO A 120 18.72 20.67 -10.62
CA PRO A 120 17.45 20.04 -10.23
C PRO A 120 17.22 18.58 -10.66
N LEU A 121 17.91 18.12 -11.71
CA LEU A 121 17.84 16.76 -12.24
C LEU A 121 19.13 16.00 -11.97
N VAL A 122 19.02 14.68 -11.81
CA VAL A 122 20.16 13.80 -11.58
C VAL A 122 20.17 12.68 -12.60
N LEU A 123 21.31 12.44 -13.23
CA LEU A 123 21.56 11.32 -14.13
C LEU A 123 22.51 10.34 -13.43
N ASP A 124 21.99 9.18 -13.01
CA ASP A 124 22.75 8.09 -12.39
C ASP A 124 22.67 6.86 -13.30
N GLY A 125 23.78 6.58 -14.01
CA GLY A 125 23.81 5.55 -15.03
C GLY A 125 22.79 5.80 -16.15
N GLY A 126 21.93 4.81 -16.42
CA GLY A 126 20.89 4.89 -17.45
C GLY A 126 19.56 5.51 -16.99
N ARG A 127 19.54 6.29 -15.89
CA ARG A 127 18.31 6.75 -15.25
C ARG A 127 18.36 8.25 -14.95
N LEU A 128 17.33 8.98 -15.37
CA LEU A 128 17.13 10.40 -15.07
C LEU A 128 16.11 10.56 -13.93
N TYR A 129 16.42 11.42 -12.96
CA TYR A 129 15.64 11.64 -11.74
C TYR A 129 15.33 13.12 -11.53
N LEU A 130 14.24 13.38 -10.80
CA LEU A 130 14.17 14.59 -9.98
C LEU A 130 15.11 14.40 -8.79
N ARG A 131 15.97 15.38 -8.45
CA ARG A 131 16.97 15.21 -7.38
C ARG A 131 16.38 14.64 -6.09
N ARG A 132 15.19 15.10 -5.69
CA ARG A 132 14.53 14.63 -4.46
C ARG A 132 14.40 13.10 -4.42
N TYR A 133 13.98 12.48 -5.53
CA TYR A 133 13.77 11.03 -5.57
C TYR A 133 15.09 10.27 -5.65
N TRP A 134 16.09 10.81 -6.36
CA TRP A 134 17.44 10.22 -6.33
C TRP A 134 18.02 10.23 -4.91
N ARG A 135 17.90 11.35 -4.19
CA ARG A 135 18.36 11.48 -2.80
C ARG A 135 17.63 10.49 -1.89
N ASP A 136 16.30 10.41 -2.01
CA ASP A 136 15.49 9.55 -1.18
C ASP A 136 15.76 8.06 -1.49
N GLU A 137 15.93 7.65 -2.75
CA GLU A 137 16.36 6.28 -3.12
C GLU A 137 17.73 5.95 -2.56
N THR A 138 18.69 6.86 -2.70
CA THR A 138 20.06 6.68 -2.20
C THR A 138 20.08 6.51 -0.69
N LEU A 139 19.37 7.38 0.06
CA LEU A 139 19.25 7.29 1.51
C LEU A 139 18.62 5.96 1.96
N VAL A 140 17.52 5.55 1.31
CA VAL A 140 16.86 4.28 1.63
C VAL A 140 17.80 3.11 1.35
N ALA A 141 18.44 3.08 0.19
CA ALA A 141 19.35 2.01 -0.19
C ALA A 141 20.52 1.87 0.80
N GLU A 142 21.21 2.97 1.10
CA GLU A 142 22.37 2.98 2.00
C GLU A 142 21.99 2.58 3.42
N THR A 143 20.89 3.12 3.94
CA THR A 143 20.46 2.84 5.32
C THR A 143 19.99 1.40 5.47
N ILE A 144 19.21 0.88 4.52
CA ILE A 144 18.75 -0.51 4.52
C ILE A 144 19.94 -1.46 4.36
N ARG A 145 20.87 -1.20 3.42
CA ARG A 145 22.07 -2.02 3.21
C ARG A 145 22.92 -2.09 4.48
N THR A 146 23.17 -0.94 5.10
CA THR A 146 23.95 -0.84 6.35
C THR A 146 23.28 -1.64 7.47
N ARG A 147 21.97 -1.47 7.67
CA ARG A 147 21.22 -2.20 8.70
C ARG A 147 21.12 -3.69 8.42
N ALA A 148 21.01 -4.10 7.15
CA ALA A 148 20.91 -5.50 6.76
C ALA A 148 22.23 -6.27 6.98
N ALA A 149 23.36 -5.58 6.81
CA ALA A 149 24.68 -6.11 7.13
C ALA A 149 24.94 -6.22 8.65
N GLN A 150 24.21 -5.46 9.47
CA GLN A 150 24.33 -5.50 10.93
C GLN A 150 23.48 -6.62 11.53
N VAL A 151 24.19 -7.61 12.05
CA VAL A 151 23.62 -8.79 12.70
C VAL A 151 24.00 -8.74 14.18
N ARG A 152 23.02 -8.95 15.05
CA ARG A 152 23.20 -8.97 16.51
C ARG A 152 23.58 -10.37 16.97
N GLU A 153 24.47 -10.43 17.96
CA GLU A 153 24.71 -11.68 18.67
C GLU A 153 23.50 -12.01 19.54
N VAL A 154 23.05 -13.26 19.46
CA VAL A 154 21.92 -13.78 20.21
C VAL A 154 22.31 -15.10 20.84
N ASP A 155 21.85 -15.36 22.07
CA ASP A 155 22.00 -16.66 22.71
C ASP A 155 21.07 -17.67 22.02
N VAL A 156 21.62 -18.43 21.08
CA VAL A 156 20.88 -19.37 20.24
C VAL A 156 20.14 -20.43 21.05
N LEU A 157 20.70 -20.87 22.19
CA LEU A 157 20.06 -21.88 23.04
C LEU A 157 18.85 -21.29 23.75
N LYS A 158 18.99 -20.09 24.32
CA LYS A 158 17.87 -19.35 24.91
C LYS A 158 16.78 -19.07 23.87
N VAL A 159 17.17 -18.62 22.67
CA VAL A 159 16.20 -18.38 21.57
C VAL A 159 15.43 -19.65 21.23
N ARG A 160 16.11 -20.80 21.14
CA ARG A 160 15.49 -22.09 20.83
C ARG A 160 14.47 -22.52 21.89
N GLU A 161 14.80 -22.33 23.16
CA GLU A 161 13.90 -22.61 24.28
C GLU A 161 12.64 -21.72 24.20
N GLU A 162 12.83 -20.41 24.07
CA GLU A 162 11.72 -19.45 24.00
C GLU A 162 10.84 -19.68 22.77
N VAL A 163 11.42 -19.93 21.60
CA VAL A 163 10.65 -20.27 20.39
C VAL A 163 9.86 -21.57 20.58
N GLY A 164 10.44 -22.57 21.23
CA GLY A 164 9.75 -23.81 21.59
C GLY A 164 8.50 -23.55 22.43
N THR A 165 8.61 -22.65 23.41
CA THR A 165 7.51 -22.25 24.28
C THR A 165 6.45 -21.42 23.54
N LEU A 166 6.85 -20.38 22.80
CA LEU A 166 5.96 -19.44 22.10
C LEU A 166 5.17 -20.10 20.95
N PHE A 167 5.68 -21.21 20.42
CA PHE A 167 5.09 -21.98 19.32
C PHE A 167 4.70 -23.41 19.71
N ALA A 168 4.64 -23.75 21.00
CA ALA A 168 4.35 -25.10 21.49
C ALA A 168 3.03 -25.70 20.95
N SER A 169 2.05 -24.86 20.62
CA SER A 169 0.75 -25.27 20.06
C SER A 169 0.67 -25.19 18.52
N GLY A 170 1.78 -24.98 17.83
CA GLY A 170 1.83 -24.93 16.36
C GLY A 170 1.65 -26.32 15.73
N ARG A 171 0.95 -26.41 14.59
CA ARG A 171 0.82 -27.68 13.84
C ARG A 171 2.20 -28.13 13.37
N ARG A 172 2.54 -29.40 13.63
CA ARG A 172 3.74 -30.08 13.12
C ARG A 172 3.61 -30.50 11.65
N ASP A 173 2.43 -30.36 11.06
CA ASP A 173 2.08 -30.98 9.77
C ASP A 173 2.57 -30.19 8.53
N GLN A 174 3.14 -28.99 8.72
CA GLN A 174 3.65 -28.14 7.63
C GLN A 174 5.03 -27.61 7.98
N ALA A 175 6.03 -28.49 7.87
CA ALA A 175 7.43 -28.10 8.03
C ALA A 175 7.99 -27.51 6.72
N PRO A 176 8.80 -26.43 6.78
CA PRO A 176 9.14 -25.69 7.99
C PRO A 176 8.05 -24.69 8.42
N ASP A 177 7.99 -24.40 9.73
CA ASP A 177 7.16 -23.30 10.24
C ASP A 177 7.79 -21.93 9.89
N TRP A 178 7.34 -21.34 8.78
CA TRP A 178 7.78 -20.02 8.31
C TRP A 178 7.56 -18.89 9.32
N GLN A 179 6.62 -19.02 10.26
CA GLN A 179 6.38 -18.01 11.29
C GLN A 179 7.47 -18.07 12.38
N LYS A 180 7.93 -19.28 12.75
CA LYS A 180 9.11 -19.44 13.64
C LYS A 180 10.38 -18.91 12.99
N LEU A 181 10.59 -19.25 11.72
CA LEU A 181 11.73 -18.76 10.92
C LEU A 181 11.73 -17.24 10.85
N ALA A 182 10.57 -16.62 10.59
CA ALA A 182 10.43 -15.16 10.59
C ALA A 182 10.84 -14.53 11.93
N CYS A 183 10.37 -15.07 13.06
CA CYS A 183 10.73 -14.54 14.37
C CYS A 183 12.23 -14.67 14.67
N THR A 184 12.83 -15.83 14.39
CA THR A 184 14.25 -16.08 14.70
C THR A 184 15.20 -15.28 13.81
N ILE A 185 14.90 -15.16 12.51
CA ILE A 185 15.67 -14.32 11.59
C ILE A 185 15.53 -12.85 11.97
N ALA A 186 14.30 -12.38 12.22
CA ALA A 186 14.05 -10.97 12.59
C ALA A 186 14.71 -10.56 13.91
N LEU A 187 14.80 -11.47 14.88
CA LEU A 187 15.47 -11.22 16.16
C LEU A 187 16.95 -10.83 15.98
N ARG A 188 17.61 -11.42 14.98
CA ARG A 188 19.05 -11.27 14.74
C ARG A 188 19.38 -10.01 13.93
N GLY A 189 18.46 -9.50 13.14
CA GLY A 189 18.69 -8.38 12.21
C GLY A 189 18.44 -7.00 12.83
N SER A 190 19.21 -5.99 12.40
CA SER A 190 18.87 -4.57 12.65
C SER A 190 17.80 -4.03 11.67
N VAL A 191 17.52 -4.78 10.59
CA VAL A 191 16.33 -4.64 9.75
C VAL A 191 15.81 -6.04 9.43
N SER A 192 14.50 -6.21 9.37
CA SER A 192 13.87 -7.44 8.90
C SER A 192 12.62 -7.14 8.10
N ILE A 193 12.36 -7.95 7.07
CA ILE A 193 11.16 -7.86 6.25
C ILE A 193 10.39 -9.17 6.35
N ILE A 194 9.15 -9.10 6.81
CA ILE A 194 8.24 -10.24 6.87
C ILE A 194 7.12 -9.98 5.87
N THR A 195 7.22 -10.61 4.71
CA THR A 195 6.26 -10.46 3.61
C THR A 195 5.34 -11.67 3.53
N GLY A 196 4.14 -11.50 3.00
CA GLY A 196 3.26 -12.62 2.71
C GLY A 196 1.84 -12.17 2.42
N GLY A 197 1.10 -13.02 1.72
CA GLY A 197 -0.28 -12.74 1.36
C GLY A 197 -1.20 -12.55 2.57
N PRO A 198 -2.46 -12.14 2.37
CA PRO A 198 -3.41 -11.98 3.46
C PRO A 198 -3.70 -13.32 4.13
N GLY A 199 -3.97 -13.30 5.44
CA GLY A 199 -4.25 -14.52 6.21
C GLY A 199 -3.06 -15.45 6.48
N THR A 200 -1.84 -15.10 6.06
CA THR A 200 -0.59 -15.84 6.38
C THR A 200 -0.14 -15.69 7.83
N GLY A 201 -0.84 -14.86 8.62
CA GLY A 201 -0.57 -14.66 10.03
C GLY A 201 0.61 -13.74 10.32
N LYS A 202 0.85 -12.71 9.49
CA LYS A 202 1.86 -11.65 9.74
C LYS A 202 1.74 -11.08 11.16
N THR A 203 0.55 -10.60 11.55
CA THR A 203 0.35 -10.02 12.88
C THR A 203 0.51 -11.02 14.02
N TYR A 204 0.10 -12.28 13.80
CA TYR A 204 0.34 -13.39 14.75
C TYR A 204 1.84 -13.66 14.95
N THR A 205 2.61 -13.59 13.87
CA THR A 205 4.07 -13.76 13.86
C THR A 205 4.73 -12.60 14.61
N VAL A 206 4.28 -11.37 14.36
CA VAL A 206 4.79 -10.16 15.01
C VAL A 206 4.55 -10.16 16.52
N ALA A 207 3.37 -10.56 16.97
CA ALA A 207 3.10 -10.71 18.40
C ALA A 207 4.09 -11.67 19.07
N ARG A 208 4.46 -12.77 18.40
CA ARG A 208 5.48 -13.72 18.89
C ARG A 208 6.90 -13.17 18.77
N LEU A 209 7.21 -12.40 17.75
CA LEU A 209 8.49 -11.71 17.65
C LEU A 209 8.65 -10.70 18.80
N ILE A 210 7.62 -9.94 19.12
CA ILE A 210 7.60 -9.01 20.27
C ILE A 210 7.83 -9.79 21.57
N ALA A 211 7.12 -10.91 21.77
CA ALA A 211 7.30 -11.76 22.94
C ALA A 211 8.73 -12.34 23.01
N LEU A 212 9.29 -12.78 21.88
CA LEU A 212 10.65 -13.30 21.79
C LEU A 212 11.71 -12.23 22.08
N LEU A 213 11.58 -11.04 21.50
CA LEU A 213 12.43 -9.88 21.80
C LEU A 213 12.42 -9.56 23.29
N PHE A 214 11.24 -9.58 23.90
CA PHE A 214 11.08 -9.34 25.33
C PHE A 214 11.72 -10.43 26.20
N ALA A 215 11.51 -11.70 25.87
CA ALA A 215 12.07 -12.84 26.62
C ALA A 215 13.60 -12.92 26.55
N THR A 216 14.15 -12.56 25.38
CA THR A 216 15.59 -12.63 25.11
C THR A 216 16.35 -11.38 25.56
N SER A 217 15.68 -10.23 25.73
CA SER A 217 16.32 -8.99 26.17
C SER A 217 16.87 -9.10 27.60
N GLY A 218 18.14 -8.69 27.79
CA GLY A 218 18.75 -8.56 29.11
C GLY A 218 18.13 -7.43 29.96
N ASP A 219 17.49 -6.46 29.29
CA ASP A 219 16.77 -5.35 29.92
C ASP A 219 15.36 -5.21 29.34
N ALA A 220 14.54 -6.21 29.61
CA ALA A 220 13.16 -6.28 29.13
C ALA A 220 12.28 -5.12 29.63
N ARG A 221 12.66 -4.45 30.74
CA ARG A 221 11.89 -3.34 31.32
C ARG A 221 12.05 -2.03 30.55
N HIS A 222 13.20 -1.85 29.89
CA HIS A 222 13.49 -0.63 29.14
C HIS A 222 13.27 -0.74 27.62
N LEU A 223 12.91 -1.92 27.10
CA LEU A 223 12.65 -2.11 25.67
C LEU A 223 11.44 -1.29 25.18
N ARG A 224 11.70 -0.26 24.35
CA ARG A 224 10.72 0.63 23.74
C ARG A 224 10.35 0.15 22.34
N ILE A 225 9.14 -0.38 22.23
CA ILE A 225 8.58 -0.88 20.97
C ILE A 225 7.53 0.11 20.47
N ALA A 226 7.69 0.60 19.25
CA ALA A 226 6.70 1.41 18.57
C ALA A 226 6.03 0.62 17.44
N LEU A 227 4.71 0.77 17.33
CA LEU A 227 3.89 0.19 16.27
C LEU A 227 3.42 1.32 15.35
N ALA A 228 3.62 1.15 14.04
CA ALA A 228 3.23 2.13 13.04
C ALA A 228 2.56 1.49 11.82
N ALA A 229 1.73 2.28 11.14
CA ALA A 229 1.21 1.94 9.82
C ALA A 229 1.00 3.20 8.97
N PRO A 230 0.84 3.10 7.64
CA PRO A 230 0.60 4.26 6.77
C PRO A 230 -0.72 4.98 7.03
N THR A 231 -1.76 4.27 7.45
CA THR A 231 -3.12 4.80 7.67
C THR A 231 -3.61 4.57 9.10
N GLY A 232 -4.52 5.43 9.58
CA GLY A 232 -5.08 5.33 10.93
C GLY A 232 -5.82 4.01 11.17
N LYS A 233 -6.60 3.57 10.17
CA LYS A 233 -7.31 2.29 10.20
C LYS A 233 -6.37 1.08 10.29
N ALA A 234 -5.28 1.08 9.53
CA ALA A 234 -4.28 0.03 9.60
C ALA A 234 -3.59 0.02 10.97
N ALA A 235 -3.24 1.19 11.52
CA ALA A 235 -2.65 1.30 12.85
C ALA A 235 -3.58 0.74 13.95
N ALA A 236 -4.85 1.15 13.95
CA ALA A 236 -5.83 0.66 14.93
C ALA A 236 -5.99 -0.88 14.87
N ARG A 237 -6.10 -1.44 13.66
CA ARG A 237 -6.22 -2.89 13.43
C ARG A 237 -4.96 -3.66 13.84
N LEU A 238 -3.78 -3.11 13.56
CA LEU A 238 -2.50 -3.67 13.99
C LEU A 238 -2.45 -3.80 15.52
N LYS A 239 -2.77 -2.73 16.25
CA LYS A 239 -2.80 -2.74 17.71
C LYS A 239 -3.79 -3.75 18.27
N GLN A 240 -5.04 -3.73 17.78
CA GLN A 240 -6.08 -4.66 18.21
C GLN A 240 -5.67 -6.13 17.99
N SER A 241 -5.09 -6.43 16.83
CA SER A 241 -4.68 -7.79 16.48
C SER A 241 -3.46 -8.26 17.29
N ILE A 242 -2.51 -7.37 17.56
CA ILE A 242 -1.36 -7.66 18.44
C ILE A 242 -1.84 -7.90 19.87
N ASP A 243 -2.72 -7.05 20.41
CA ASP A 243 -3.22 -7.18 21.78
C ASP A 243 -3.98 -8.49 21.98
N LYS A 244 -4.84 -8.84 21.02
CA LYS A 244 -5.53 -10.13 21.02
C LYS A 244 -4.53 -11.30 21.00
N ALA A 245 -3.58 -11.28 20.07
CA ALA A 245 -2.61 -12.36 19.92
C ALA A 245 -1.67 -12.50 21.13
N LEU A 246 -1.27 -11.38 21.76
CA LEU A 246 -0.49 -11.38 22.99
C LEU A 246 -1.31 -11.83 24.19
N GLY A 247 -2.60 -11.46 24.28
CA GLY A 247 -3.51 -11.94 25.32
C GLY A 247 -3.69 -13.46 25.28
N GLU A 248 -4.02 -14.01 24.10
CA GLU A 248 -4.14 -15.45 23.88
C GLU A 248 -2.83 -16.21 24.16
N LEU A 249 -1.68 -15.56 23.91
CA LEU A 249 -0.37 -16.13 24.22
C LEU A 249 -0.07 -16.08 25.72
N ALA A 250 -0.36 -14.95 26.39
CA ALA A 250 -0.18 -14.77 27.82
C ALA A 250 -0.90 -15.85 28.63
N ASP A 251 -2.12 -16.21 28.22
CA ASP A 251 -2.90 -17.26 28.90
C ASP A 251 -2.27 -18.67 28.75
N LYS A 252 -1.34 -18.86 27.80
CA LYS A 252 -0.61 -20.13 27.59
C LYS A 252 0.74 -20.17 28.29
N VAL A 253 1.50 -19.08 28.24
CA VAL A 253 2.83 -18.98 28.89
C VAL A 253 2.72 -18.70 30.40
N GLY A 254 1.58 -18.17 30.86
CA GLY A 254 1.36 -17.82 32.27
C GLY A 254 2.31 -16.72 32.74
N ASP A 255 2.66 -16.75 34.02
CA ASP A 255 3.49 -15.72 34.66
C ASP A 255 4.98 -15.79 34.30
N ALA A 256 5.40 -16.79 33.52
CA ALA A 256 6.78 -16.92 33.05
C ALA A 256 7.21 -15.71 32.18
N LEU A 257 6.25 -15.10 31.48
CA LEU A 257 6.48 -13.92 30.64
C LEU A 257 5.32 -12.92 30.82
N PRO A 258 5.54 -11.73 31.44
CA PRO A 258 4.49 -10.75 31.70
C PRO A 258 4.02 -9.99 30.43
N LEU A 259 3.46 -10.73 29.48
CA LEU A 259 3.03 -10.22 28.17
C LEU A 259 1.90 -9.20 28.25
N LYS A 260 1.05 -9.28 29.28
CA LYS A 260 -0.03 -8.29 29.52
C LYS A 260 0.54 -6.92 29.89
N GLU A 261 1.61 -6.88 30.67
CA GLU A 261 2.33 -5.64 31.00
C GLU A 261 3.02 -5.06 29.75
N LEU A 262 3.66 -5.92 28.95
CA LEU A 262 4.27 -5.52 27.69
C LEU A 262 3.26 -4.89 26.72
N ALA A 263 2.09 -5.51 26.56
CA ALA A 263 1.01 -5.00 25.70
C ALA A 263 0.51 -3.62 26.14
N ALA A 264 0.40 -3.40 27.45
CA ALA A 264 0.02 -2.11 28.02
C ALA A 264 1.10 -1.03 27.77
N ARG A 265 2.39 -1.37 27.92
CA ARG A 265 3.51 -0.44 27.78
C ARG A 265 3.73 0.06 26.34
N MET A 266 3.45 -0.76 25.33
CA MET A 266 3.61 -0.36 23.91
C MET A 266 2.71 0.80 23.48
N GLY A 267 1.62 1.07 24.22
CA GLY A 267 0.66 2.12 23.86
C GLY A 267 -0.07 1.85 22.56
N ALA A 268 -0.69 2.88 21.99
CA ALA A 268 -1.42 2.80 20.73
C ALA A 268 -0.46 2.77 19.51
N ALA A 269 -0.83 2.01 18.48
CA ALA A 269 -0.17 2.13 17.20
C ALA A 269 -0.50 3.48 16.55
N ARG A 270 0.46 4.09 15.87
CA ARG A 270 0.34 5.43 15.27
C ARG A 270 0.44 5.37 13.76
N THR A 271 -0.06 6.40 13.07
CA THR A 271 0.30 6.57 11.66
C THR A 271 1.76 6.96 11.54
N LEU A 272 2.43 6.65 10.42
CA LEU A 272 3.82 7.10 10.19
C LEU A 272 3.95 8.63 10.29
N HIS A 273 2.98 9.36 9.75
CA HIS A 273 2.90 10.82 9.89
C HIS A 273 2.82 11.29 11.35
N SER A 274 2.00 10.63 12.17
CA SER A 274 1.87 10.96 13.59
C SER A 274 3.11 10.57 14.39
N LEU A 275 3.72 9.44 14.07
CA LEU A 275 4.96 8.96 14.70
C LEU A 275 6.13 9.92 14.44
N LEU A 276 6.29 10.37 13.19
CA LEU A 276 7.35 11.30 12.79
C LEU A 276 7.06 12.76 13.18
N GLY A 277 5.84 13.06 13.62
CA GLY A 277 5.42 14.41 13.98
C GLY A 277 5.30 15.33 12.76
N ALA A 278 4.45 14.94 11.81
CA ALA A 278 4.14 15.74 10.62
C ALA A 278 3.65 17.15 11.00
N ARG A 279 4.28 18.18 10.42
CA ARG A 279 3.91 19.58 10.66
C ARG A 279 2.86 20.04 9.63
N PRO A 280 1.73 20.64 10.07
CA PRO A 280 0.70 21.14 9.15
C PRO A 280 1.28 22.07 8.08
N ASP A 281 0.77 21.93 6.85
CA ASP A 281 1.13 22.75 5.68
C ASP A 281 2.63 22.76 5.30
N THR A 282 3.40 21.77 5.77
CA THR A 282 4.79 21.55 5.36
C THR A 282 5.04 20.08 5.01
N ARG A 283 6.16 19.80 4.33
CA ARG A 283 6.69 18.44 4.13
C ARG A 283 7.66 18.00 5.23
N SER A 284 7.78 18.78 6.30
CA SER A 284 8.77 18.55 7.34
C SER A 284 8.19 17.74 8.50
N PHE A 285 9.04 16.87 9.05
CA PHE A 285 8.75 16.08 10.22
C PHE A 285 9.52 16.60 11.44
N ALA A 286 8.93 16.47 12.63
CA ALA A 286 9.58 16.84 13.87
C ALA A 286 10.76 15.90 14.19
N HIS A 287 10.62 14.61 13.87
CA HIS A 287 11.69 13.63 13.97
C HIS A 287 12.44 13.49 12.65
N ASN A 288 13.77 13.44 12.75
CA ASN A 288 14.73 13.38 11.64
C ASN A 288 16.09 12.96 12.22
N LYS A 289 17.15 12.94 11.40
CA LYS A 289 18.50 12.55 11.86
C LYS A 289 19.03 13.36 13.05
N GLY A 290 18.66 14.64 13.16
CA GLY A 290 19.05 15.51 14.27
C GLY A 290 18.17 15.37 15.51
N ASN A 291 16.98 14.78 15.38
CA ASN A 291 16.04 14.50 16.47
C ASN A 291 15.42 13.12 16.25
N PRO A 292 16.17 12.03 16.52
CA PRO A 292 15.73 10.68 16.21
C PRO A 292 14.51 10.27 17.04
N LEU A 293 13.83 9.23 16.57
CA LEU A 293 12.77 8.55 17.33
C LEU A 293 13.35 7.88 18.58
N ASP A 294 12.60 7.94 19.68
CA ASP A 294 12.98 7.33 20.94
C ASP A 294 12.48 5.88 21.04
N VAL A 295 13.05 4.99 20.23
CA VAL A 295 12.60 3.59 20.07
C VAL A 295 13.77 2.63 19.93
N ASP A 296 13.63 1.41 20.45
CA ASP A 296 14.59 0.32 20.26
C ASP A 296 14.12 -0.66 19.17
N VAL A 297 12.81 -0.78 18.99
CA VAL A 297 12.19 -1.58 17.94
C VAL A 297 11.04 -0.79 17.31
N LEU A 298 11.07 -0.65 16.00
CA LEU A 298 9.97 -0.08 15.22
C LEU A 298 9.39 -1.15 14.31
N ILE A 299 8.08 -1.40 14.45
CA ILE A 299 7.33 -2.31 13.59
C ILE A 299 6.40 -1.49 12.72
N VAL A 300 6.53 -1.64 11.40
CA VAL A 300 5.67 -0.96 10.41
C VAL A 300 4.84 -2.00 9.68
N ASP A 301 3.51 -1.94 9.84
CA ASP A 301 2.57 -2.77 9.09
C ASP A 301 2.02 -2.09 7.85
N GLU A 302 1.53 -2.88 6.90
CA GLU A 302 1.08 -2.44 5.57
C GLU A 302 2.15 -1.63 4.81
N ALA A 303 3.41 -2.07 4.88
CA ALA A 303 4.56 -1.43 4.26
C ALA A 303 4.46 -1.31 2.72
N SER A 304 3.56 -2.06 2.08
CA SER A 304 3.24 -1.93 0.64
C SER A 304 2.67 -0.55 0.29
N MET A 305 2.01 0.11 1.24
CA MET A 305 1.48 1.47 1.07
C MET A 305 2.52 2.57 1.39
N VAL A 306 3.75 2.22 1.79
CA VAL A 306 4.80 3.21 2.08
C VAL A 306 5.49 3.63 0.78
N HIS A 307 5.36 4.89 0.42
CA HIS A 307 6.07 5.52 -0.71
C HIS A 307 7.50 5.89 -0.32
N LEU A 308 8.29 6.26 -1.33
CA LEU A 308 9.71 6.50 -1.18
C LEU A 308 10.05 7.63 -0.18
N GLU A 309 9.39 8.80 -0.28
CA GLU A 309 9.66 9.97 0.58
C GLU A 309 9.38 9.65 2.07
N MET A 310 8.30 8.90 2.36
CA MET A 310 7.98 8.45 3.71
C MET A 310 8.98 7.43 4.24
N MET A 311 9.44 6.47 3.42
CA MET A 311 10.49 5.53 3.85
C MET A 311 11.81 6.26 4.13
N ALA A 312 12.21 7.20 3.27
CA ALA A 312 13.40 8.02 3.45
C ALA A 312 13.32 8.81 4.76
N SER A 313 12.20 9.49 5.01
CA SER A 313 11.95 10.24 6.25
C SER A 313 11.94 9.34 7.49
N LEU A 314 11.37 8.14 7.38
CA LEU A 314 11.36 7.16 8.47
C LEU A 314 12.77 6.71 8.84
N LEU A 315 13.58 6.36 7.82
CA LEU A 315 14.94 5.88 8.00
C LEU A 315 15.87 6.98 8.52
N ASP A 316 15.69 8.23 8.06
CA ASP A 316 16.43 9.39 8.58
C ASP A 316 16.15 9.63 10.06
N ALA A 317 14.90 9.42 10.49
CA ALA A 317 14.48 9.58 11.89
C ALA A 317 14.77 8.36 12.78
N LEU A 318 15.14 7.20 12.22
CA LEU A 318 15.31 5.97 12.99
C LEU A 318 16.73 5.89 13.59
N PRO A 319 16.89 5.77 14.91
CA PRO A 319 18.22 5.76 15.52
C PRO A 319 19.02 4.52 15.09
N PRO A 320 20.36 4.60 14.97
CA PRO A 320 21.18 3.50 14.45
C PRO A 320 21.02 2.17 15.19
N HIS A 321 20.76 2.21 16.50
CA HIS A 321 20.60 1.02 17.35
C HIS A 321 19.21 0.38 17.25
N ALA A 322 18.20 1.04 16.68
CA ALA A 322 16.85 0.47 16.60
C ALA A 322 16.77 -0.68 15.60
N THR A 323 15.97 -1.70 15.89
CA THR A 323 15.55 -2.71 14.90
C THR A 323 14.34 -2.20 14.12
N LEU A 324 14.41 -2.25 12.79
CA LEU A 324 13.26 -2.00 11.91
C LEU A 324 12.63 -3.32 11.45
N VAL A 325 11.34 -3.52 11.67
CA VAL A 325 10.58 -4.65 11.14
C VAL A 325 9.52 -4.15 10.18
N LEU A 326 9.63 -4.48 8.90
CA LEU A 326 8.65 -4.15 7.87
C LEU A 326 7.74 -5.34 7.61
N LEU A 327 6.44 -5.12 7.68
CA LEU A 327 5.41 -6.11 7.38
C LEU A 327 4.60 -5.64 6.19
N GLY A 328 4.32 -6.55 5.27
CA GLY A 328 3.47 -6.22 4.16
C GLY A 328 3.26 -7.38 3.22
N ASP A 329 2.69 -7.05 2.08
CA ASP A 329 2.42 -7.99 1.02
C ASP A 329 2.99 -7.41 -0.28
N LYS A 330 4.00 -8.08 -0.84
CA LYS A 330 4.68 -7.63 -2.05
C LYS A 330 3.77 -7.61 -3.29
N ASP A 331 2.67 -8.37 -3.24
CA ASP A 331 1.76 -8.56 -4.37
C ASP A 331 0.49 -7.69 -4.27
N GLN A 332 0.33 -6.95 -3.17
CA GLN A 332 -0.72 -5.93 -3.06
C GLN A 332 -0.35 -4.65 -3.83
N LEU A 333 -1.37 -3.84 -4.10
CA LEU A 333 -1.20 -2.50 -4.67
C LEU A 333 -0.13 -1.71 -3.91
N ALA A 334 0.84 -1.20 -4.66
CA ALA A 334 1.84 -0.27 -4.13
C ALA A 334 1.19 1.07 -3.71
N SER A 335 1.93 1.88 -2.96
CA SER A 335 1.53 3.24 -2.60
C SER A 335 1.05 4.05 -3.81
N VAL A 336 0.10 4.98 -3.67
CA VAL A 336 -0.33 5.84 -4.78
C VAL A 336 0.79 6.79 -5.26
N GLU A 337 1.64 7.22 -4.33
CA GLU A 337 2.78 8.10 -4.61
C GLU A 337 3.99 7.33 -5.19
N ALA A 338 5.01 8.08 -5.63
CA ALA A 338 6.16 7.52 -6.32
C ALA A 338 6.99 6.55 -5.48
N GLY A 339 7.48 5.51 -6.18
CA GLY A 339 8.27 4.42 -5.62
C GLY A 339 7.43 3.20 -5.22
N ALA A 340 8.02 2.02 -5.36
CA ALA A 340 7.47 0.75 -4.91
C ALA A 340 8.42 0.10 -3.90
N VAL A 341 8.68 0.80 -2.79
CA VAL A 341 9.76 0.44 -1.84
C VAL A 341 9.68 -1.02 -1.42
N LEU A 342 8.56 -1.48 -0.86
CA LEU A 342 8.46 -2.87 -0.40
C LEU A 342 8.64 -3.88 -1.55
N GLY A 343 8.12 -3.58 -2.74
CA GLY A 343 8.26 -4.43 -3.93
C GLY A 343 9.72 -4.59 -4.34
N ASP A 344 10.48 -3.49 -4.36
CA ASP A 344 11.91 -3.48 -4.66
C ASP A 344 12.72 -4.23 -3.57
N LEU A 345 12.39 -4.01 -2.30
CA LEU A 345 13.06 -4.67 -1.17
C LEU A 345 12.78 -6.18 -1.10
N CYS A 346 11.60 -6.62 -1.55
CA CYS A 346 11.14 -8.01 -1.47
C CYS A 346 11.25 -8.79 -2.80
N HIS A 347 11.91 -8.24 -3.81
CA HIS A 347 11.88 -8.81 -5.16
C HIS A 347 12.22 -10.31 -5.20
N ASP A 348 13.29 -10.69 -4.49
CA ASP A 348 13.79 -12.07 -4.45
C ASP A 348 13.21 -12.92 -3.29
N ALA A 349 12.29 -12.37 -2.49
CA ALA A 349 11.77 -13.02 -1.27
C ALA A 349 11.09 -14.37 -1.53
N GLN A 350 10.49 -14.55 -2.72
CA GLN A 350 9.86 -15.81 -3.14
C GLN A 350 10.89 -16.94 -3.26
N ALA A 351 12.01 -16.65 -3.94
CA ALA A 351 13.07 -17.59 -4.22
C ALA A 351 13.97 -17.85 -2.99
N GLY A 352 13.98 -16.95 -2.02
CA GLY A 352 14.91 -17.02 -0.90
C GLY A 352 16.29 -16.57 -1.36
N GLY A 353 17.28 -17.45 -1.33
CA GLY A 353 18.69 -17.10 -1.57
C GLY A 353 19.48 -16.99 -0.26
N TYR A 354 19.11 -17.79 0.74
CA TYR A 354 19.77 -17.82 2.04
C TYR A 354 21.15 -18.46 1.92
N THR A 355 22.14 -17.81 2.51
CA THR A 355 23.50 -18.35 2.66
C THR A 355 23.52 -19.48 3.69
N GLN A 356 24.53 -20.34 3.63
CA GLN A 356 24.69 -21.43 4.59
C GLN A 356 24.69 -20.95 6.05
N ALA A 357 25.34 -19.83 6.34
CA ALA A 357 25.35 -19.24 7.68
C ALA A 357 23.94 -18.86 8.20
N THR A 358 23.04 -18.42 7.31
CA THR A 358 21.65 -18.14 7.67
C THR A 358 20.86 -19.43 7.87
N LEU A 359 21.07 -20.44 7.02
CA LEU A 359 20.43 -21.76 7.16
C LEU A 359 20.81 -22.43 8.49
N ASP A 360 22.10 -22.43 8.82
CA ASP A 360 22.63 -23.03 10.06
C ASP A 360 22.06 -22.33 11.30
N TYR A 361 22.05 -20.99 11.29
CA TYR A 361 21.44 -20.20 12.36
C TYR A 361 19.94 -20.48 12.49
N ALA A 362 19.20 -20.47 11.38
CA ALA A 362 17.77 -20.72 11.38
C ALA A 362 17.45 -22.09 11.99
N LEU A 363 18.19 -23.13 11.60
CA LEU A 363 18.05 -24.47 12.16
C LEU A 363 18.39 -24.51 13.65
N ALA A 364 19.50 -23.88 14.06
CA ALA A 364 19.95 -23.89 15.45
C ALA A 364 18.98 -23.14 16.38
N ALA A 365 18.47 -21.98 15.95
CA ALA A 365 17.61 -21.10 16.73
C ALA A 365 16.13 -21.51 16.71
N SER A 366 15.60 -21.99 15.57
CA SER A 366 14.18 -22.33 15.44
C SER A 366 13.88 -23.83 15.57
N GLY A 367 14.88 -24.68 15.32
CA GLY A 367 14.70 -26.12 15.13
C GLY A 367 14.08 -26.51 13.78
N GLU A 368 13.82 -25.54 12.89
CA GLU A 368 13.22 -25.75 11.57
C GLU A 368 14.29 -25.73 10.48
N ALA A 369 14.28 -26.73 9.60
CA ALA A 369 15.18 -26.77 8.44
C ALA A 369 14.53 -26.06 7.25
N ILE A 370 15.18 -25.01 6.76
CA ILE A 370 14.77 -24.35 5.50
C ILE A 370 15.12 -25.29 4.33
N PRO A 371 14.18 -25.58 3.40
CA PRO A 371 14.44 -26.45 2.27
C PRO A 371 15.60 -25.98 1.38
N PRO A 372 16.38 -26.91 0.79
CA PRO A 372 17.53 -26.58 -0.06
C PRO A 372 17.19 -25.64 -1.24
N ASP A 373 15.96 -25.70 -1.76
CA ASP A 373 15.46 -24.84 -2.85
C ASP A 373 15.55 -23.34 -2.55
N TYR A 374 15.66 -22.96 -1.27
CA TYR A 374 15.81 -21.56 -0.84
C TYR A 374 17.27 -21.15 -0.58
N THR A 375 18.24 -22.04 -0.84
CA THR A 375 19.67 -21.77 -0.67
C THR A 375 20.19 -20.91 -1.81
N GLY A 376 21.08 -19.97 -1.51
CA GLY A 376 21.76 -19.19 -2.54
C GLY A 376 22.77 -18.19 -1.98
N THR A 377 23.13 -17.23 -2.81
CA THR A 377 24.13 -16.19 -2.51
C THR A 377 23.50 -14.80 -2.44
N GLY A 378 22.28 -14.71 -1.91
CA GLY A 378 21.57 -13.43 -1.78
C GLY A 378 22.32 -12.48 -0.85
N GLY A 379 22.25 -11.18 -1.15
CA GLY A 379 22.88 -10.14 -0.34
C GLY A 379 22.34 -10.05 1.10
N PRO A 380 22.89 -9.16 1.95
CA PRO A 380 22.52 -9.07 3.36
C PRO A 380 21.02 -8.90 3.62
N LEU A 381 20.32 -8.13 2.78
CA LEU A 381 18.87 -7.91 2.92
C LEU A 381 18.06 -9.20 2.73
N VAL A 382 18.46 -10.05 1.79
CA VAL A 382 17.82 -11.36 1.55
C VAL A 382 17.92 -12.23 2.81
N GLN A 383 19.06 -12.16 3.50
CA GLN A 383 19.29 -12.91 4.74
C GLN A 383 18.39 -12.46 5.92
N GLN A 384 17.76 -11.29 5.80
CA GLN A 384 16.84 -10.72 6.79
C GLN A 384 15.37 -10.70 6.33
N THR A 385 15.09 -11.26 5.16
CA THR A 385 13.76 -11.26 4.54
C THR A 385 13.14 -12.66 4.63
N VAL A 386 11.93 -12.75 5.17
CA VAL A 386 11.17 -14.01 5.26
C VAL A 386 9.80 -13.84 4.66
N MET A 387 9.43 -14.75 3.75
CA MET A 387 8.09 -14.83 3.19
C MET A 387 7.24 -15.86 3.93
N LEU A 388 6.08 -15.46 4.43
CA LEU A 388 5.08 -16.37 4.98
C LEU A 388 4.27 -16.97 3.83
N ARG A 389 4.32 -18.31 3.70
CA ARG A 389 3.80 -19.02 2.52
C ARG A 389 2.42 -19.65 2.73
N HIS A 390 2.07 -19.97 3.97
CA HIS A 390 0.82 -20.68 4.28
C HIS A 390 -0.24 -19.73 4.81
N SER A 391 -1.34 -19.58 4.06
CA SER A 391 -2.50 -18.80 4.52
C SER A 391 -3.49 -19.68 5.27
N ARG A 392 -3.86 -19.26 6.49
CA ARG A 392 -4.90 -19.93 7.30
C ARG A 392 -6.31 -19.52 6.89
N ARG A 393 -6.43 -18.33 6.29
CA ARG A 393 -7.72 -17.73 5.92
C ARG A 393 -8.13 -18.05 4.49
N PHE A 394 -7.17 -18.29 3.60
CA PHE A 394 -7.40 -18.40 2.16
C PHE A 394 -7.11 -19.82 1.63
N GLY A 395 -7.56 -20.86 2.34
CA GLY A 395 -7.51 -22.24 1.84
C GLY A 395 -8.64 -22.61 0.87
N GLY A 396 -9.67 -21.76 0.76
CA GLY A 396 -10.85 -21.96 -0.09
C GLY A 396 -10.76 -21.28 -1.47
N PRO A 397 -11.88 -21.22 -2.21
CA PRO A 397 -11.95 -20.69 -3.57
C PRO A 397 -11.41 -19.26 -3.71
N ILE A 398 -11.67 -18.37 -2.74
CA ILE A 398 -11.15 -16.99 -2.75
C ILE A 398 -9.61 -16.99 -2.79
N GLY A 399 -8.98 -17.88 -2.01
CA GLY A 399 -7.53 -18.01 -1.99
C GLY A 399 -6.96 -18.59 -3.28
N GLN A 400 -7.62 -19.59 -3.84
CA GLN A 400 -7.23 -20.17 -5.13
C GLN A 400 -7.31 -19.13 -6.25
N LEU A 401 -8.37 -18.32 -6.25
CA LEU A 401 -8.52 -17.20 -7.20
C LEU A 401 -7.41 -16.16 -7.00
N ALA A 402 -7.15 -15.75 -5.75
CA ALA A 402 -6.10 -14.78 -5.46
C ALA A 402 -4.71 -15.29 -5.90
N LEU A 403 -4.40 -16.57 -5.67
CA LEU A 403 -3.15 -17.19 -6.10
C LEU A 403 -3.03 -17.29 -7.62
N ALA A 404 -4.11 -17.66 -8.32
CA ALA A 404 -4.16 -17.73 -9.78
C ALA A 404 -3.94 -16.34 -10.41
N VAL A 405 -4.65 -15.33 -9.90
CA VAL A 405 -4.47 -13.93 -10.32
C VAL A 405 -3.03 -13.51 -10.09
N ASN A 406 -2.48 -13.74 -8.89
CA ASN A 406 -1.10 -13.37 -8.56
C ASN A 406 -0.06 -14.06 -9.47
N ALA A 407 -0.27 -15.34 -9.79
CA ALA A 407 0.56 -16.08 -10.74
C ALA A 407 0.47 -15.52 -12.17
N GLY A 408 -0.61 -14.81 -12.52
CA GLY A 408 -0.88 -14.37 -13.89
C GLY A 408 -1.60 -15.44 -14.71
N ASP A 409 -2.20 -16.42 -14.05
CA ASP A 409 -2.86 -17.55 -14.66
C ASP A 409 -4.34 -17.21 -14.92
N VAL A 410 -4.61 -16.77 -16.15
CA VAL A 410 -5.95 -16.36 -16.59
C VAL A 410 -6.90 -17.55 -16.61
N GLU A 411 -6.45 -18.69 -17.14
CA GLU A 411 -7.28 -19.89 -17.28
C GLU A 411 -7.68 -20.42 -15.91
N ARG A 412 -6.72 -20.58 -14.99
CA ARG A 412 -7.02 -21.02 -13.62
C ARG A 412 -7.94 -20.04 -12.89
N SER A 413 -7.79 -18.73 -13.12
CA SER A 413 -8.68 -17.72 -12.54
C SER A 413 -10.12 -17.90 -13.03
N HIS A 414 -10.31 -18.14 -14.33
CA HIS A 414 -11.63 -18.41 -14.92
C HIS A 414 -12.23 -19.73 -14.42
N GLU A 415 -11.43 -20.79 -14.30
CA GLU A 415 -11.87 -22.07 -13.74
C GLU A 415 -12.44 -21.90 -12.32
N VAL A 416 -11.72 -21.19 -11.44
CA VAL A 416 -12.18 -20.96 -10.06
C VAL A 416 -13.46 -20.13 -10.03
N LEU A 417 -13.57 -19.09 -10.88
CA LEU A 417 -14.77 -18.24 -10.96
C LEU A 417 -15.98 -18.99 -11.52
N ARG A 418 -15.78 -19.94 -12.44
CA ARG A 418 -16.85 -20.70 -13.11
C ARG A 418 -17.19 -22.02 -12.42
N ALA A 419 -16.42 -22.44 -11.42
CA ALA A 419 -16.70 -23.64 -10.64
C ALA A 419 -18.05 -23.60 -9.90
N GLY A 420 -18.64 -22.41 -9.72
CA GLY A 420 -19.97 -22.24 -9.12
C GLY A 420 -20.00 -22.45 -7.60
N ASP A 421 -18.90 -22.13 -6.91
CA ASP A 421 -18.81 -22.20 -5.45
C ASP A 421 -19.54 -21.01 -4.79
N SER A 422 -20.18 -21.21 -3.65
CA SER A 422 -20.93 -20.15 -2.96
C SER A 422 -20.04 -19.03 -2.42
N ALA A 423 -18.74 -19.29 -2.22
CA ALA A 423 -17.77 -18.30 -1.74
C ALA A 423 -17.23 -17.38 -2.85
N VAL A 424 -17.26 -17.79 -4.12
CA VAL A 424 -16.76 -17.01 -5.26
C VAL A 424 -17.76 -17.03 -6.41
N GLU A 425 -18.25 -15.86 -6.78
CA GLU A 425 -19.27 -15.70 -7.82
C GLU A 425 -18.78 -14.74 -8.90
N TRP A 426 -19.09 -15.03 -10.17
CA TRP A 426 -18.81 -14.13 -11.29
C TRP A 426 -20.08 -13.81 -12.07
N ILE A 427 -20.44 -12.53 -12.10
CA ILE A 427 -21.50 -12.02 -12.98
C ILE A 427 -20.83 -11.50 -14.25
N GLU A 428 -20.79 -12.37 -15.26
CA GLU A 428 -20.32 -12.05 -16.61
C GLU A 428 -21.35 -11.19 -17.36
N HIS A 429 -20.87 -10.37 -18.31
CA HIS A 429 -21.72 -9.45 -19.11
C HIS A 429 -22.68 -8.61 -18.27
N ALA A 430 -22.20 -8.18 -17.10
CA ALA A 430 -23.05 -7.53 -16.14
C ALA A 430 -23.53 -6.16 -16.64
N LEU A 431 -24.74 -5.80 -16.22
CA LEU A 431 -25.28 -4.46 -16.33
C LEU A 431 -25.22 -3.78 -14.95
N GLN A 432 -25.21 -2.45 -14.93
CA GLN A 432 -25.09 -1.68 -13.69
C GLN A 432 -26.15 -2.09 -12.64
N HIS A 433 -27.36 -2.45 -13.09
CA HIS A 433 -28.44 -2.87 -12.20
C HIS A 433 -28.14 -4.15 -11.41
N HIS A 434 -27.26 -5.04 -11.88
CA HIS A 434 -26.83 -6.21 -11.11
C HIS A 434 -26.03 -5.80 -9.87
N VAL A 435 -25.11 -4.83 -10.01
CA VAL A 435 -24.36 -4.27 -8.87
C VAL A 435 -25.31 -3.57 -7.89
N VAL A 436 -26.27 -2.82 -8.42
CA VAL A 436 -27.28 -2.14 -7.61
C VAL A 436 -28.15 -3.14 -6.84
N GLN A 437 -28.53 -4.28 -7.44
CA GLN A 437 -29.27 -5.33 -6.74
C GLN A 437 -28.44 -5.96 -5.62
N LEU A 438 -27.17 -6.29 -5.88
CA LEU A 438 -26.25 -6.75 -4.83
C LEU A 438 -26.12 -5.73 -3.70
N ALA A 439 -26.10 -4.43 -4.04
CA ALA A 439 -26.08 -3.36 -3.05
C ALA A 439 -27.34 -3.34 -2.19
N LEU A 440 -28.53 -3.52 -2.79
CA LEU A 440 -29.78 -3.63 -2.03
C LEU A 440 -29.71 -4.78 -1.02
N ASP A 441 -29.34 -5.97 -1.49
CA ASP A 441 -29.32 -7.17 -0.66
C ASP A 441 -28.27 -7.04 0.46
N GLY A 442 -27.08 -6.53 0.13
CA GLY A 442 -25.97 -6.36 1.07
C GLY A 442 -26.19 -5.24 2.09
N TYR A 443 -26.90 -4.17 1.74
CA TYR A 443 -27.11 -3.00 2.60
C TYR A 443 -28.45 -2.97 3.35
N THR A 444 -29.44 -3.74 2.91
CA THR A 444 -30.73 -3.87 3.61
C THR A 444 -30.57 -4.22 5.10
N PRO A 445 -29.71 -5.18 5.51
CA PRO A 445 -29.60 -5.55 6.92
C PRO A 445 -29.24 -4.40 7.87
N TYR A 446 -28.35 -3.49 7.46
CA TYR A 446 -28.02 -2.33 8.31
C TYR A 446 -29.10 -1.24 8.21
N LEU A 447 -29.68 -1.03 7.03
CA LEU A 447 -30.73 -0.03 6.83
C LEU A 447 -32.02 -0.38 7.58
N SER A 448 -32.39 -1.66 7.62
CA SER A 448 -33.48 -2.16 8.47
C SER A 448 -33.18 -1.89 9.94
N ALA A 449 -31.97 -2.21 10.40
CA ALA A 449 -31.57 -1.93 11.78
C ALA A 449 -31.61 -0.43 12.13
N VAL A 450 -31.31 0.46 11.17
CA VAL A 450 -31.47 1.91 11.30
C VAL A 450 -32.95 2.32 11.37
N ALA A 451 -33.79 1.73 10.53
CA ALA A 451 -35.23 2.01 10.47
C ALA A 451 -35.99 1.56 11.74
N ASP A 452 -35.56 0.45 12.35
CA ASP A 452 -36.12 -0.07 13.61
C ASP A 452 -35.89 0.91 14.78
N GLY A 453 -34.97 1.87 14.64
CA GLY A 453 -34.85 3.03 15.52
C GLY A 453 -34.45 2.73 16.96
N GLY A 454 -33.94 1.52 17.23
CA GLY A 454 -33.62 1.04 18.57
C GLY A 454 -32.52 1.87 19.26
N GLY A 455 -32.88 2.96 19.92
CA GLY A 455 -31.97 3.71 20.79
C GLY A 455 -30.83 4.39 20.05
N SER A 456 -31.10 5.47 19.32
CA SER A 456 -30.06 6.33 18.72
C SER A 456 -29.04 6.93 19.70
N GLY A 457 -29.23 6.71 21.02
CA GLY A 457 -28.27 7.02 22.08
C GLY A 457 -27.64 5.81 22.77
N ASP A 458 -27.96 4.58 22.37
CA ASP A 458 -27.31 3.36 22.85
C ASP A 458 -26.11 3.01 21.96
N GLU A 459 -24.92 3.07 22.55
CA GLU A 459 -23.67 2.75 21.88
C GLU A 459 -23.66 1.30 21.34
N ALA A 460 -24.29 0.35 22.05
CA ALA A 460 -24.32 -1.04 21.62
C ALA A 460 -25.13 -1.23 20.32
N TRP A 461 -26.27 -0.53 20.20
CA TRP A 461 -27.04 -0.54 18.97
C TRP A 461 -26.27 0.11 17.81
N ILE A 462 -25.65 1.28 18.03
CA ILE A 462 -24.87 1.97 16.99
C ILE A 462 -23.74 1.07 16.50
N ARG A 463 -23.03 0.43 17.42
CA ARG A 463 -21.99 -0.56 17.11
C ARG A 463 -22.54 -1.71 16.28
N GLY A 464 -23.69 -2.25 16.65
CA GLY A 464 -24.39 -3.29 15.88
C GLY A 464 -24.77 -2.86 14.47
N VAL A 465 -25.20 -1.61 14.27
CA VAL A 465 -25.48 -1.05 12.94
C VAL A 465 -24.21 -0.91 12.11
N LEU A 466 -23.14 -0.35 12.70
CA LEU A 466 -21.83 -0.19 12.03
C LEU A 466 -21.27 -1.54 11.58
N HIS A 467 -21.30 -2.57 12.43
CA HIS A 467 -20.82 -3.91 12.06
C HIS A 467 -21.63 -4.55 10.93
N ARG A 468 -22.96 -4.36 10.89
CA ARG A 468 -23.79 -4.85 9.77
C ARG A 468 -23.40 -4.16 8.46
N PHE A 469 -23.08 -2.88 8.49
CA PHE A 469 -22.60 -2.15 7.31
C PHE A 469 -21.17 -2.56 6.89
N GLU A 470 -20.29 -2.89 7.84
CA GLU A 470 -18.96 -3.40 7.53
C GLU A 470 -18.96 -4.82 6.96
N ALA A 471 -20.07 -5.57 7.09
CA ALA A 471 -20.17 -6.93 6.56
C ALA A 471 -20.15 -6.98 5.02
N PHE A 472 -20.61 -5.94 4.33
CA PHE A 472 -20.72 -5.89 2.87
C PHE A 472 -20.00 -4.67 2.30
N ARG A 473 -19.31 -4.85 1.16
CA ARG A 473 -18.64 -3.73 0.48
C ARG A 473 -18.59 -3.88 -1.03
N ILE A 474 -18.80 -2.76 -1.73
CA ILE A 474 -18.55 -2.64 -3.17
C ILE A 474 -17.23 -1.89 -3.41
N LEU A 475 -16.36 -2.51 -4.20
CA LEU A 475 -15.06 -1.98 -4.61
C LEU A 475 -15.04 -1.73 -6.11
N CYS A 476 -14.67 -0.52 -6.50
CA CYS A 476 -14.54 -0.11 -7.90
C CYS A 476 -13.07 -0.04 -8.28
N ALA A 477 -12.74 -0.47 -9.50
CA ALA A 477 -11.39 -0.31 -10.02
C ALA A 477 -11.10 1.15 -10.46
N VAL A 478 -12.15 1.90 -10.85
CA VAL A 478 -12.06 3.29 -11.33
C VAL A 478 -12.91 4.24 -10.48
N ARG A 479 -12.60 5.54 -10.51
CA ARG A 479 -13.33 6.57 -9.77
C ARG A 479 -14.58 7.04 -10.52
N GLU A 480 -14.42 7.34 -11.80
CA GLU A 480 -15.44 7.95 -12.66
C GLU A 480 -16.11 6.93 -13.58
N GLY A 481 -17.21 7.36 -14.23
CA GLY A 481 -17.97 6.55 -15.17
C GLY A 481 -19.02 5.64 -14.53
N GLU A 482 -19.78 4.94 -15.37
CA GLU A 482 -20.91 4.07 -14.99
C GLU A 482 -20.52 3.00 -13.94
N TRP A 483 -19.31 2.46 -14.06
CA TRP A 483 -18.73 1.40 -13.21
C TRP A 483 -17.78 1.94 -12.14
N GLY A 484 -17.63 3.26 -12.06
CA GLY A 484 -16.81 3.95 -11.08
C GLY A 484 -17.56 4.20 -9.77
N VAL A 485 -16.81 4.69 -8.79
CA VAL A 485 -17.34 5.09 -7.47
C VAL A 485 -18.49 6.09 -7.61
N GLU A 486 -18.34 7.11 -8.44
CA GLU A 486 -19.34 8.17 -8.60
C GLU A 486 -20.64 7.65 -9.23
N GLY A 487 -20.52 6.90 -10.33
CA GLY A 487 -21.66 6.30 -11.02
C GLY A 487 -22.41 5.29 -10.15
N LEU A 488 -21.69 4.40 -9.48
CA LEU A 488 -22.30 3.36 -8.64
C LEU A 488 -22.92 3.92 -7.36
N ASN A 489 -22.27 4.87 -6.66
CA ASN A 489 -22.88 5.51 -5.49
C ASN A 489 -24.19 6.21 -5.87
N GLY A 490 -24.22 6.96 -6.98
CA GLY A 490 -25.43 7.63 -7.45
C GLY A 490 -26.56 6.66 -7.78
N ALA A 491 -26.27 5.58 -8.50
CA ALA A 491 -27.24 4.56 -8.86
C ALA A 491 -27.80 3.80 -7.63
N ILE A 492 -26.93 3.48 -6.66
CA ILE A 492 -27.33 2.82 -5.41
C ILE A 492 -28.21 3.75 -4.57
N GLU A 493 -27.83 5.02 -4.41
CA GLU A 493 -28.65 6.00 -3.67
C GLU A 493 -30.04 6.14 -4.28
N GLN A 494 -30.13 6.29 -5.62
CA GLN A 494 -31.41 6.40 -6.31
C GLN A 494 -32.28 5.16 -6.09
N LYS A 495 -31.70 3.97 -6.16
CA LYS A 495 -32.45 2.73 -5.98
C LYS A 495 -32.93 2.56 -4.55
N LEU A 496 -32.07 2.78 -3.56
CA LEU A 496 -32.43 2.72 -2.13
C LEU A 496 -33.55 3.71 -1.79
N GLU A 497 -33.54 4.90 -2.39
CA GLU A 497 -34.59 5.90 -2.21
C GLU A 497 -35.91 5.44 -2.85
N SER A 498 -35.87 4.95 -4.08
CA SER A 498 -37.08 4.41 -4.76
C SER A 498 -37.68 3.21 -4.04
N GLY A 499 -36.85 2.42 -3.35
CA GLY A 499 -37.28 1.30 -2.51
C GLY A 499 -37.75 1.70 -1.10
N GLY A 500 -37.70 2.99 -0.75
CA GLY A 500 -38.13 3.51 0.55
C GLY A 500 -37.20 3.18 1.71
N LEU A 501 -36.00 2.64 1.45
CA LEU A 501 -35.00 2.27 2.46
C LEU A 501 -34.25 3.49 3.00
N ILE A 502 -34.14 4.56 2.20
CA ILE A 502 -33.61 5.86 2.61
C ILE A 502 -34.55 6.98 2.18
N ARG A 503 -34.39 8.16 2.78
CA ARG A 503 -35.13 9.38 2.41
C ARG A 503 -34.17 10.56 2.30
N ARG A 504 -33.96 11.09 1.09
CA ARG A 504 -33.04 12.21 0.89
C ARG A 504 -33.81 13.53 0.98
N ARG A 505 -33.43 14.37 1.94
CA ARG A 505 -33.95 15.76 2.08
C ARG A 505 -32.87 16.82 1.85
N GLY A 506 -31.71 16.39 1.34
CA GLY A 506 -30.51 17.19 1.15
C GLY A 506 -29.28 16.30 1.08
N GLU A 507 -28.10 16.90 1.22
CA GLU A 507 -26.82 16.19 1.22
C GLU A 507 -26.72 15.18 2.38
N TRP A 508 -27.20 15.55 3.57
CA TRP A 508 -27.17 14.72 4.76
C TRP A 508 -28.52 14.05 4.99
N TYR A 509 -28.50 12.73 5.15
CA TYR A 509 -29.68 11.93 5.42
C TYR A 509 -29.32 10.74 6.33
N VAL A 510 -30.31 10.25 7.09
CA VAL A 510 -30.14 9.10 7.99
C VAL A 510 -29.86 7.84 7.16
N GLY A 511 -28.87 7.07 7.57
CA GLY A 511 -28.38 5.88 6.88
C GLY A 511 -27.25 6.14 5.89
N ARG A 512 -26.95 7.40 5.54
CA ARG A 512 -25.87 7.72 4.59
C ARG A 512 -24.51 7.26 5.12
N PRO A 513 -23.79 6.36 4.42
CA PRO A 513 -22.41 6.10 4.69
C PRO A 513 -21.52 7.19 4.09
N VAL A 514 -20.56 7.67 4.88
CA VAL A 514 -19.59 8.67 4.45
C VAL A 514 -18.17 8.20 4.69
N MET A 515 -17.27 8.51 3.77
CA MET A 515 -15.83 8.35 3.94
C MET A 515 -15.19 9.72 4.05
N VAL A 516 -14.31 9.89 5.03
CA VAL A 516 -13.51 11.11 5.20
C VAL A 516 -12.38 11.11 4.18
N THR A 517 -12.23 12.22 3.44
CA THR A 517 -11.24 12.33 2.36
C THR A 517 -9.98 13.08 2.76
N ARG A 518 -10.00 13.78 3.92
CA ARG A 518 -8.84 14.50 4.48
C ARG A 518 -8.85 14.44 6.01
N ASN A 519 -7.66 14.28 6.60
CA ASN A 519 -7.50 14.34 8.06
C ASN A 519 -8.01 15.68 8.61
N ASP A 520 -8.81 15.62 9.68
CA ASP A 520 -9.26 16.77 10.45
C ASP A 520 -8.99 16.51 11.93
N TYR A 521 -7.89 17.07 12.42
CA TYR A 521 -7.44 16.94 13.80
C TYR A 521 -8.39 17.62 14.81
N GLY A 522 -9.18 18.62 14.38
CA GLY A 522 -10.12 19.30 15.26
C GLY A 522 -11.35 18.46 15.62
N THR A 523 -11.74 17.54 14.72
CA THR A 523 -12.81 16.55 14.96
C THR A 523 -12.27 15.15 15.24
N GLY A 524 -10.95 14.96 15.09
CA GLY A 524 -10.24 13.70 15.30
C GLY A 524 -10.49 12.65 14.21
N VAL A 525 -11.07 13.02 13.07
CA VAL A 525 -11.30 12.08 11.94
C VAL A 525 -10.11 12.05 11.00
N PHE A 526 -9.88 10.88 10.40
CA PHE A 526 -8.75 10.65 9.51
C PHE A 526 -9.23 10.22 8.12
N ASN A 527 -8.42 10.51 7.09
CA ASN A 527 -8.67 10.11 5.71
C ASN A 527 -8.82 8.59 5.61
N GLY A 528 -9.91 8.14 5.01
CA GLY A 528 -10.31 6.74 4.93
C GLY A 528 -11.20 6.25 6.07
N ASP A 529 -11.45 7.07 7.10
CA ASP A 529 -12.45 6.74 8.12
C ASP A 529 -13.83 6.66 7.45
N ILE A 530 -14.55 5.57 7.71
CA ILE A 530 -15.90 5.37 7.21
C ILE A 530 -16.85 5.44 8.39
N GLY A 531 -17.89 6.27 8.28
CA GLY A 531 -18.91 6.43 9.28
C GLY A 531 -20.31 6.38 8.72
N LEU A 532 -21.28 6.16 9.59
CA LEU A 532 -22.71 6.16 9.25
C LEU A 532 -23.40 7.39 9.84
N THR A 533 -24.20 8.05 9.02
CA THR A 533 -25.01 9.20 9.42
C THR A 533 -26.28 8.72 10.12
N LEU A 534 -26.45 9.05 11.39
CA LEU A 534 -27.61 8.71 12.20
C LEU A 534 -28.19 9.97 12.88
N ASN A 535 -29.39 9.86 13.44
CA ASN A 535 -29.99 10.94 14.22
C ASN A 535 -29.16 11.26 15.46
N ASP A 536 -29.07 12.53 15.82
CA ASP A 536 -28.48 12.97 17.07
C ASP A 536 -29.47 12.71 18.23
N PRO A 537 -29.17 11.80 19.17
CA PRO A 537 -30.04 11.54 20.32
C PRO A 537 -30.17 12.76 21.23
N ALA A 538 -29.16 13.63 21.27
CA ALA A 538 -29.16 14.82 22.12
C ALA A 538 -29.87 16.02 21.48
N ARG A 539 -30.09 16.01 20.16
CA ARG A 539 -30.64 17.15 19.40
C ARG A 539 -31.60 16.65 18.31
N PRO A 540 -32.91 16.60 18.60
CA PRO A 540 -33.91 16.21 17.60
C PRO A 540 -33.78 17.02 16.30
N GLY A 541 -33.77 16.33 15.16
CA GLY A 541 -33.62 16.93 13.83
C GLY A 541 -32.16 17.23 13.41
N SER A 542 -31.18 17.03 14.28
CA SER A 542 -29.76 17.09 13.93
C SER A 542 -29.20 15.71 13.57
N LEU A 543 -28.12 15.69 12.78
CA LEU A 543 -27.46 14.46 12.34
C LEU A 543 -26.01 14.40 12.85
N ARG A 544 -25.60 13.19 13.22
CA ARG A 544 -24.22 12.85 13.60
C ARG A 544 -23.73 11.71 12.75
N VAL A 545 -22.43 11.72 12.47
CA VAL A 545 -21.74 10.60 11.85
C VAL A 545 -21.01 9.84 12.93
N TYR A 546 -21.25 8.53 12.97
CA TYR A 546 -20.66 7.62 13.93
C TYR A 546 -19.58 6.77 13.25
N PHE A 547 -18.42 6.67 13.87
CA PHE A 547 -17.23 5.97 13.41
C PHE A 547 -16.85 4.90 14.43
N LEU A 548 -16.40 3.75 13.94
CA LEU A 548 -15.90 2.67 14.79
C LEU A 548 -14.40 2.85 15.05
N GLU A 549 -13.99 2.77 16.31
CA GLU A 549 -12.59 2.81 16.74
C GLU A 549 -12.32 1.64 17.69
N GLY A 550 -11.96 0.49 17.11
CA GLY A 550 -11.95 -0.78 17.84
C GLY A 550 -13.38 -1.11 18.31
N ASP A 551 -13.58 -1.23 19.62
CA ASP A 551 -14.90 -1.46 20.22
C ASP A 551 -15.63 -0.18 20.62
N ARG A 552 -14.96 0.98 20.54
CA ARG A 552 -15.56 2.28 20.91
C ARG A 552 -16.23 2.93 19.72
N VAL A 553 -17.30 3.66 19.98
CA VAL A 553 -17.95 4.48 18.97
C VAL A 553 -17.60 5.95 19.19
N ARG A 554 -17.02 6.57 18.16
CA ARG A 554 -16.79 8.02 18.10
C ARG A 554 -17.88 8.66 17.26
N SER A 555 -18.25 9.90 17.56
CA SER A 555 -19.21 10.63 16.73
C SER A 555 -18.88 12.11 16.55
N VAL A 556 -19.24 12.64 15.37
CA VAL A 556 -19.05 14.04 15.01
C VAL A 556 -20.35 14.58 14.43
N LEU A 557 -20.70 15.84 14.71
CA LEU A 557 -21.83 16.51 14.06
C LEU A 557 -21.60 16.55 12.54
N ALA A 558 -22.60 16.15 11.76
CA ALA A 558 -22.51 16.10 10.30
C ALA A 558 -22.06 17.45 9.70
N THR A 559 -22.55 18.56 10.24
CA THR A 559 -22.21 19.92 9.80
C THR A 559 -20.75 20.32 10.04
N ARG A 560 -19.99 19.58 10.85
CA ARG A 560 -18.55 19.82 11.05
C ARG A 560 -17.69 19.05 10.06
N LEU A 561 -18.24 18.06 9.36
CA LEU A 561 -17.53 17.24 8.39
C LEU A 561 -17.63 17.88 7.01
N ARG A 562 -16.55 18.54 6.57
CA ARG A 562 -16.50 19.25 5.27
C ARG A 562 -15.92 18.42 4.13
N ASN A 563 -14.99 17.52 4.45
CA ASN A 563 -14.22 16.74 3.48
C ASN A 563 -14.67 15.28 3.53
N VAL A 564 -15.89 15.01 3.06
CA VAL A 564 -16.48 13.67 3.05
C VAL A 564 -17.12 13.35 1.70
N GLU A 565 -17.12 12.08 1.33
CA GLU A 565 -17.80 11.55 0.15
C GLU A 565 -18.73 10.38 0.53
N THR A 566 -19.77 10.12 -0.26
CA THR A 566 -20.65 8.96 -0.04
C THR A 566 -19.88 7.66 -0.26
N ALA A 567 -20.10 6.65 0.60
CA ALA A 567 -19.29 5.44 0.65
C ALA A 567 -20.09 4.12 0.54
N TYR A 568 -21.11 4.03 -0.32
CA TYR A 568 -21.70 2.72 -0.67
C TYR A 568 -20.74 1.92 -1.58
N ALA A 569 -20.00 2.61 -2.43
CA ALA A 569 -18.89 2.08 -3.19
C ALA A 569 -17.63 2.90 -2.90
N MET A 570 -16.46 2.27 -3.00
CA MET A 570 -15.16 2.93 -2.84
C MET A 570 -14.14 2.32 -3.81
N THR A 571 -13.03 3.01 -4.06
CA THR A 571 -11.97 2.43 -4.89
C THR A 571 -11.25 1.30 -4.14
N VAL A 572 -10.65 0.35 -4.87
CA VAL A 572 -9.80 -0.69 -4.27
C VAL A 572 -8.67 -0.07 -3.44
N HIS A 573 -8.05 1.02 -3.89
CA HIS A 573 -7.02 1.75 -3.15
C HIS A 573 -7.51 2.20 -1.76
N LYS A 574 -8.72 2.78 -1.67
CA LYS A 574 -9.30 3.23 -0.39
C LYS A 574 -9.70 2.07 0.54
N SER A 575 -9.73 0.83 0.03
CA SER A 575 -10.01 -0.36 0.82
C SER A 575 -8.76 -1.02 1.43
N GLN A 576 -7.55 -0.53 1.13
CA GLN A 576 -6.32 -1.10 1.70
C GLN A 576 -6.33 -1.03 3.24
N GLY A 577 -5.78 -2.06 3.88
CA GLY A 577 -5.90 -2.27 5.33
C GLY A 577 -7.32 -2.59 5.83
N SER A 578 -8.33 -2.64 4.94
CA SER A 578 -9.71 -3.06 5.25
C SER A 578 -9.96 -4.53 4.92
N GLU A 579 -11.01 -5.09 5.50
CA GLU A 579 -11.47 -6.46 5.28
C GLU A 579 -12.99 -6.49 5.49
N PHE A 580 -13.70 -7.24 4.66
CA PHE A 580 -15.17 -7.32 4.66
C PHE A 580 -15.62 -8.78 4.46
N ARG A 581 -16.75 -9.16 5.05
CA ARG A 581 -17.29 -10.52 4.93
C ARG A 581 -17.65 -10.85 3.50
N HIS A 582 -18.42 -9.98 2.85
CA HIS A 582 -18.75 -10.05 1.43
C HIS A 582 -18.19 -8.83 0.70
N THR A 583 -17.31 -9.06 -0.27
CA THR A 583 -16.81 -8.01 -1.17
C THR A 583 -17.34 -8.23 -2.58
N VAL A 584 -17.91 -7.18 -3.17
CA VAL A 584 -18.26 -7.10 -4.59
C VAL A 584 -17.21 -6.25 -5.29
N MET A 585 -16.56 -6.76 -6.33
CA MET A 585 -15.62 -5.99 -7.14
C MET A 585 -16.21 -5.69 -8.52
N ALA A 586 -16.35 -4.41 -8.84
CA ALA A 586 -16.83 -3.93 -10.12
C ALA A 586 -15.65 -3.52 -11.02
N LEU A 587 -15.52 -4.21 -12.15
CA LEU A 587 -14.57 -3.87 -13.21
C LEU A 587 -15.23 -2.95 -14.25
N PRO A 588 -14.50 -1.98 -14.82
CA PRO A 588 -14.98 -1.15 -15.93
C PRO A 588 -15.09 -1.96 -17.24
N ARG A 589 -15.60 -1.30 -18.29
CA ARG A 589 -15.65 -1.85 -19.65
C ARG A 589 -14.28 -1.95 -20.33
N ASP A 590 -13.36 -1.05 -20.00
CA ASP A 590 -12.00 -0.99 -20.57
C ASP A 590 -10.96 -1.27 -19.48
N GLY A 591 -10.07 -2.23 -19.73
CA GLY A 591 -9.00 -2.67 -18.83
C GLY A 591 -7.69 -1.89 -18.94
N LYS A 592 -7.61 -0.84 -19.78
CA LYS A 592 -6.34 -0.16 -20.13
C LYS A 592 -5.45 0.28 -18.96
N MET A 593 -6.02 0.62 -17.81
CA MET A 593 -5.28 1.08 -16.62
C MET A 593 -5.31 0.06 -15.47
N LEU A 594 -5.85 -1.14 -15.69
CA LEU A 594 -5.94 -2.17 -14.66
C LEU A 594 -4.70 -3.05 -14.67
N ALA A 595 -4.22 -3.35 -13.47
CA ALA A 595 -3.13 -4.29 -13.26
C ALA A 595 -3.55 -5.37 -12.27
N ARG A 596 -2.85 -6.50 -12.33
CA ARG A 596 -3.07 -7.68 -11.49
C ARG A 596 -3.10 -7.37 -10.00
N GLU A 597 -2.24 -6.47 -9.53
CA GLU A 597 -2.13 -6.11 -8.11
C GLU A 597 -3.44 -5.45 -7.61
N LEU A 598 -4.13 -4.70 -8.48
CA LEU A 598 -5.44 -4.12 -8.18
C LEU A 598 -6.50 -5.21 -7.98
N VAL A 599 -6.55 -6.17 -8.90
CA VAL A 599 -7.49 -7.30 -8.85
C VAL A 599 -7.21 -8.17 -7.63
N TYR A 600 -5.95 -8.53 -7.41
CA TYR A 600 -5.48 -9.28 -6.25
C TYR A 600 -5.85 -8.60 -4.93
N THR A 601 -5.60 -7.29 -4.82
CA THR A 601 -5.93 -6.51 -3.63
C THR A 601 -7.43 -6.52 -3.37
N GLY A 602 -8.25 -6.36 -4.41
CA GLY A 602 -9.71 -6.41 -4.33
C GLY A 602 -10.24 -7.77 -3.87
N ILE A 603 -9.74 -8.87 -4.44
CA ILE A 603 -10.12 -10.24 -4.05
C ILE A 603 -9.81 -10.48 -2.57
N THR A 604 -8.61 -10.10 -2.14
CA THR A 604 -8.15 -10.37 -0.78
C THR A 604 -8.81 -9.51 0.31
N ARG A 605 -9.65 -8.53 -0.07
CA ARG A 605 -10.50 -7.81 0.89
C ARG A 605 -11.64 -8.69 1.42
N ALA A 606 -12.07 -9.70 0.66
CA ALA A 606 -13.11 -10.63 1.06
C ALA A 606 -12.62 -11.62 2.12
N SER A 607 -13.41 -11.88 3.15
CA SER A 607 -13.12 -12.92 4.15
C SER A 607 -14.00 -14.16 4.02
N GLU A 608 -15.23 -14.03 3.53
CA GLU A 608 -16.18 -15.15 3.40
C GLU A 608 -16.74 -15.30 1.97
N LYS A 609 -17.14 -14.20 1.33
CA LYS A 609 -17.71 -14.19 -0.03
C LYS A 609 -17.07 -13.12 -0.91
N PHE A 610 -16.75 -13.49 -2.14
CA PHE A 610 -16.30 -12.56 -3.19
C PHE A 610 -17.21 -12.67 -4.42
N THR A 611 -17.68 -11.53 -4.93
CA THR A 611 -18.43 -11.46 -6.18
C THR A 611 -17.72 -10.54 -7.14
N LEU A 612 -17.28 -11.07 -8.28
CA LEU A 612 -16.75 -10.28 -9.38
C LEU A 612 -17.90 -9.87 -10.30
N VAL A 613 -17.93 -8.60 -10.70
CA VAL A 613 -18.89 -8.08 -11.66
C VAL A 613 -18.12 -7.40 -12.79
N SER A 614 -18.29 -7.90 -14.01
CA SER A 614 -17.60 -7.36 -15.18
C SER A 614 -18.57 -7.21 -16.36
N PRO A 615 -18.67 -6.00 -16.96
CA PRO A 615 -19.47 -5.80 -18.17
C PRO A 615 -18.88 -6.51 -19.40
N ALA A 616 -17.57 -6.76 -19.41
CA ALA A 616 -16.86 -7.49 -20.45
C ALA A 616 -15.92 -8.52 -19.83
N SER A 617 -16.06 -9.79 -20.20
CA SER A 617 -15.29 -10.88 -19.58
C SER A 617 -13.78 -10.80 -19.87
N ALA A 618 -13.37 -10.16 -20.97
CA ALA A 618 -11.96 -10.00 -21.34
C ALA A 618 -11.16 -9.11 -20.37
N VAL A 619 -11.82 -8.17 -19.69
CA VAL A 619 -11.16 -7.16 -18.84
C VAL A 619 -10.39 -7.80 -17.68
N LEU A 620 -10.92 -8.90 -17.12
CA LEU A 620 -10.23 -9.64 -16.07
C LEU A 620 -8.91 -10.23 -16.60
N GLY A 621 -8.95 -10.93 -17.73
CA GLY A 621 -7.76 -11.52 -18.34
C GLY A 621 -6.70 -10.48 -18.71
N GLU A 622 -7.13 -9.36 -19.30
CA GLU A 622 -6.24 -8.23 -19.59
C GLU A 622 -5.57 -7.67 -18.33
N ALA A 623 -6.33 -7.50 -17.24
CA ALA A 623 -5.80 -7.02 -15.97
C ALA A 623 -4.82 -8.01 -15.34
N ILE A 624 -5.10 -9.32 -15.39
CA ILE A 624 -4.22 -10.37 -14.84
C ILE A 624 -2.87 -10.40 -15.57
N LEU A 625 -2.87 -10.23 -16.89
CA LEU A 625 -1.64 -10.27 -17.69
C LEU A 625 -0.75 -9.04 -17.45
N ARG A 626 -1.33 -7.90 -17.08
CA ARG A 626 -0.60 -6.65 -16.79
C ARG A 626 -0.10 -6.62 -15.36
N ARG A 627 1.14 -6.18 -15.17
CA ARG A 627 1.72 -5.88 -13.85
C ARG A 627 1.95 -4.40 -13.71
N THR A 628 1.81 -3.89 -12.49
CA THR A 628 2.20 -2.53 -12.17
C THR A 628 3.71 -2.38 -12.35
N GLN A 629 4.13 -1.60 -13.35
CA GLN A 629 5.54 -1.30 -13.58
C GLN A 629 5.86 0.08 -13.01
N ARG A 630 6.83 0.14 -12.10
CA ARG A 630 7.37 1.39 -11.56
C ARG A 630 8.87 1.36 -11.70
N ALA A 631 9.39 2.30 -12.48
CA ALA A 631 10.82 2.47 -12.64
C ALA A 631 11.41 3.04 -11.34
N SER A 632 12.46 2.39 -10.86
CA SER A 632 13.18 2.69 -9.62
C SER A 632 14.63 2.21 -9.75
N GLY A 633 15.58 2.96 -9.19
CA GLY A 633 16.98 2.55 -9.06
C GLY A 633 17.29 1.84 -7.74
N LEU A 634 16.33 1.79 -6.81
CA LEU A 634 16.51 1.31 -5.44
C LEU A 634 17.10 -0.10 -5.40
N ARG A 635 16.61 -1.02 -6.24
CA ARG A 635 17.10 -2.40 -6.31
C ARG A 635 18.58 -2.48 -6.64
N GLU A 636 19.03 -1.74 -7.67
CA GLU A 636 20.43 -1.71 -8.07
C GLU A 636 21.28 -1.08 -6.96
N LEU A 637 20.82 0.02 -6.36
CA LEU A 637 21.51 0.70 -5.27
C LEU A 637 21.71 -0.18 -4.03
N ILE A 638 20.75 -1.05 -3.70
CA ILE A 638 20.86 -2.02 -2.59
C ILE A 638 21.86 -3.13 -2.93
N ALA A 639 21.89 -3.56 -4.19
CA ALA A 639 22.79 -4.62 -4.66
C ALA A 639 24.24 -4.14 -4.86
N ARG A 640 24.48 -2.82 -4.93
CA ARG A 640 25.84 -2.26 -4.97
C ARG A 640 26.62 -2.71 -3.72
N PRO A 641 27.86 -3.21 -3.89
CA PRO A 641 28.68 -3.76 -2.80
C PRO A 641 29.03 -2.74 -1.71
#